data_AF-A0A2A3H2W3-F1
#
_entry.id   AF-A0A2A3H2W3-F1
#
_cell.length_a   1.000
_cell.length_b   1.000
_cell.length_c   1.000
_cell.angle_alpha   90.00
_cell.angle_beta   90.00
_cell.angle_gamma   90.00
#
_symmetry.space_group_name_H-M   'P 1'
#
loop_
_entity.id
_entity.type
_entity.pdbx_description
1 polymer ?
#
loop_
_entity_poly.entity_id
_entity_poly.type
_entity_poly.pdbx_seq_one_letter_code
_entity_poly.pdbx_strand_id
1 'polypeptide(L)'
;MEQEPYDNRAGSARPGTDGAAPDRGPASGEITVITATDVAGSRFTGGTGTAPEPGRQAAVVAQAQAVLPMVVQSLYAEQLRSVELRGDDTGDPHFVLTDHRGKEFTLRVDAVPLPTGTVARMHVNTTSDHHFVQLSDRMDPQQVGRALSHELGEMLAVRERAVRAAAGDPSVAGVAPPREVLLTRGRLTAAEEGFRLTEEDLGRVGELNHLAARMSDATLENAQRAEAREELSALIDHTGLRPQASSGSEQFDRERQAADLRLNSIEPHLTPQAWQAVSHLAVPAEQLSGQDAADLQAFRARAAYTLPLGNGPPMPGMRPDGTPVPREELAAAAAEAADRRTRASAATLDQLRAEVAASGEWPTRQVMIGGGASLVGRDPDALLVDARGRWHLDPGQGIVQSADQVRDMRATGLGDAHQFVDPTGRVPRDAVRLWEDELAVRGPVVDGTARLLPARDGRLYAHIRPNDGSPDVYVQVEGVPTVATGLPPEMVPGVDRRDVVNLPEAIGAVRGQLPADSPVHERLAGAPDARQTLQVLREEGVLDTLRADGGARSALQTLDATAQWEQARATAPGRVFLGDEIAENRFDVSAADAPRTWLVAGAGGTGVADAEIILEADPQARVTIYGPNLPPALENQVQFTAMRERFVAEYGGDGRLTIDIHPDNRVGAVQMRTGPDGKPRFREGHVEAEAYVASLGRTAPVPEALRDMGEQTRAAGGQVRGDLMFDHDRQYLGYGMTFESGGQQRRVEVTGAASQALPRDVFPRDTQAALGAMAARQVPSQSGNAAPGFAPTAQQSVRLTQAREQGTVERHAAVPESWQRPAVTAGTTPASGPSAGPSSTTAAPAGTPSAALTNPVAGTPPATPSSPSAGTPSANPVAGAARRQSGRGSAAPGGPVPGSAPGPASPGQPPRVQRPPQPGGGGGAPGR
;
A
#
# COMPACT_ATOMS: atom_id res chain seq x y z
N MET A 1 -67.22 24.77 -17.37
CA MET A 1 -67.32 26.23 -17.34
C MET A 1 -65.92 26.73 -17.10
N GLU A 2 -65.20 27.47 -17.92
CA GLU A 2 -65.25 28.05 -19.27
C GLU A 2 -63.79 28.54 -19.41
N GLN A 3 -63.05 28.56 -20.51
CA GLN A 3 -63.19 28.23 -21.92
C GLN A 3 -61.73 28.10 -22.44
N GLU A 4 -61.50 27.14 -23.32
CA GLU A 4 -60.41 27.01 -24.30
C GLU A 4 -60.49 28.14 -25.38
N PRO A 5 -59.81 28.14 -26.56
CA PRO A 5 -58.58 27.48 -27.08
C PRO A 5 -57.72 28.42 -28.00
N TYR A 6 -56.67 27.89 -28.66
CA TYR A 6 -56.26 28.07 -30.09
C TYR A 6 -54.87 27.42 -30.27
N ASP A 7 -54.65 26.23 -30.84
CA ASP A 7 -54.97 25.59 -32.14
C ASP A 7 -53.90 25.78 -33.24
N ASN A 8 -53.18 24.67 -33.52
CA ASN A 8 -52.66 24.12 -34.79
C ASN A 8 -51.84 24.95 -35.82
N ARG A 9 -50.65 24.43 -36.21
CA ARG A 9 -50.41 23.72 -37.51
C ARG A 9 -48.92 23.39 -37.83
N ALA A 10 -48.71 22.10 -38.11
CA ALA A 10 -47.87 21.45 -39.15
C ALA A 10 -46.65 22.14 -39.82
N GLY A 11 -45.48 21.49 -39.68
CA GLY A 11 -44.76 20.78 -40.76
C GLY A 11 -43.93 21.56 -41.79
N SER A 12 -42.59 21.40 -41.75
CA SER A 12 -41.78 21.21 -42.96
C SER A 12 -40.40 20.60 -42.63
N ALA A 13 -39.89 19.77 -43.54
CA ALA A 13 -38.67 18.97 -43.40
C ALA A 13 -37.41 19.70 -43.94
N ARG A 14 -36.29 19.56 -43.20
CA ARG A 14 -34.82 19.43 -43.54
C ARG A 14 -34.20 20.21 -44.74
N PRO A 15 -32.84 20.39 -44.86
CA PRO A 15 -31.69 20.01 -44.00
C PRO A 15 -30.59 21.11 -43.81
N GLY A 16 -29.61 20.85 -42.94
CA GLY A 16 -28.19 21.15 -43.24
C GLY A 16 -27.46 22.29 -42.51
N THR A 17 -26.43 21.86 -41.75
CA THR A 17 -25.11 22.48 -41.46
C THR A 17 -24.95 23.66 -40.48
N ASP A 18 -24.13 23.34 -39.46
CA ASP A 18 -23.13 24.14 -38.73
C ASP A 18 -23.53 25.20 -37.70
N GLY A 19 -23.06 24.99 -36.46
CA GLY A 19 -23.02 26.00 -35.40
C GLY A 19 -22.85 25.42 -34.00
N ALA A 20 -21.68 25.63 -33.40
CA ALA A 20 -21.20 25.01 -32.16
C ALA A 20 -21.87 25.47 -30.84
N ALA A 21 -21.95 24.49 -29.90
CA ALA A 21 -21.88 24.56 -28.42
C ALA A 21 -22.96 25.35 -27.62
N PRO A 22 -23.20 25.03 -26.31
CA PRO A 22 -22.47 24.09 -25.44
C PRO A 22 -23.36 23.03 -24.76
N ASP A 23 -22.85 21.80 -24.71
CA ASP A 23 -23.37 20.78 -23.80
C ASP A 23 -22.73 20.99 -22.43
N ARG A 24 -23.55 21.11 -21.39
CA ARG A 24 -23.13 21.30 -20.01
C ARG A 24 -22.81 19.93 -19.41
N GLY A 25 -21.53 19.56 -19.39
CA GLY A 25 -21.05 18.39 -18.67
C GLY A 25 -21.21 18.52 -17.14
N PRO A 26 -21.45 17.41 -16.42
CA PRO A 26 -21.50 17.39 -14.96
C PRO A 26 -20.12 17.65 -14.32
N ALA A 27 -20.15 18.12 -13.07
CA ALA A 27 -19.04 18.64 -12.29
C ALA A 27 -17.82 17.70 -12.19
N SER A 28 -16.65 18.32 -12.28
CA SER A 28 -15.30 17.75 -12.27
C SER A 28 -14.91 17.21 -10.89
N GLY A 29 -14.44 15.96 -10.82
CA GLY A 29 -13.78 15.44 -9.62
C GLY A 29 -12.28 15.77 -9.65
N GLU A 30 -11.85 16.78 -8.90
CA GLU A 30 -10.44 17.01 -8.62
C GLU A 30 -9.88 15.90 -7.71
N ILE A 31 -8.62 15.52 -7.96
CA ILE A 31 -7.84 14.63 -7.11
C ILE A 31 -7.57 15.37 -5.79
N THR A 32 -8.15 14.89 -4.69
CA THR A 32 -7.89 15.47 -3.36
C THR A 32 -6.54 15.00 -2.85
N VAL A 33 -5.70 15.98 -2.58
CA VAL A 33 -4.39 15.80 -1.93
C VAL A 33 -4.63 15.69 -0.42
N ILE A 34 -3.96 14.76 0.25
CA ILE A 34 -4.01 14.51 1.72
C ILE A 34 -2.58 14.60 2.28
N THR A 35 -1.80 15.55 1.77
CA THR A 35 -0.34 15.62 1.96
C THR A 35 0.12 17.04 1.68
N ALA A 36 1.08 17.56 2.44
CA ALA A 36 1.64 18.88 2.16
C ALA A 36 2.23 18.93 0.74
N THR A 37 1.65 19.77 -0.11
CA THR A 37 2.07 19.98 -1.50
C THR A 37 2.72 21.33 -1.72
N ASP A 38 3.56 21.37 -2.75
CA ASP A 38 4.28 22.56 -3.19
C ASP A 38 3.33 23.74 -3.39
N VAL A 39 3.77 24.92 -2.97
CA VAL A 39 3.11 26.17 -3.36
C VAL A 39 3.89 26.72 -4.55
N ALA A 40 3.35 26.53 -5.76
CA ALA A 40 4.01 26.91 -7.00
C ALA A 40 4.47 28.38 -6.98
N GLY A 41 5.75 28.62 -7.26
CA GLY A 41 6.36 29.96 -7.20
C GLY A 41 6.89 30.39 -5.82
N SER A 42 6.70 29.57 -4.78
CA SER A 42 7.26 29.75 -3.43
C SER A 42 8.54 28.96 -3.20
N ARG A 43 9.18 29.13 -2.03
CA ARG A 43 10.30 28.30 -1.58
C ARG A 43 9.87 26.97 -0.95
N PHE A 44 8.57 26.81 -0.69
CA PHE A 44 7.99 25.59 -0.15
C PHE A 44 7.80 24.56 -1.27
N THR A 45 8.86 23.81 -1.53
CA THR A 45 8.92 22.80 -2.58
C THR A 45 9.54 21.50 -2.08
N GLY A 46 9.06 20.38 -2.59
CA GLY A 46 9.65 19.06 -2.41
C GLY A 46 10.90 18.83 -3.25
N GLY A 47 11.35 19.82 -4.02
CA GLY A 47 12.48 19.73 -4.97
C GLY A 47 12.13 19.02 -6.27
N THR A 48 12.86 19.33 -7.35
CA THR A 48 12.68 18.72 -8.68
C THR A 48 13.72 17.64 -8.92
N GLY A 49 13.34 16.44 -9.40
CA GLY A 49 14.07 15.35 -10.11
C GLY A 49 15.59 15.07 -9.97
N THR A 50 16.42 15.97 -9.44
CA THR A 50 17.85 15.80 -9.21
C THR A 50 18.09 15.01 -7.92
N ALA A 51 19.18 14.24 -7.90
CA ALA A 51 19.63 13.55 -6.68
C ALA A 51 19.77 14.54 -5.51
N PRO A 52 19.32 14.19 -4.29
CA PRO A 52 19.54 15.04 -3.13
C PRO A 52 21.03 15.19 -2.83
N GLU A 53 21.42 16.32 -2.25
CA GLU A 53 22.78 16.51 -1.77
C GLU A 53 23.15 15.47 -0.68
N PRO A 54 24.40 14.97 -0.65
CA PRO A 54 24.85 14.08 0.42
C PRO A 54 24.58 14.69 1.80
N GLY A 55 23.97 13.91 2.70
CA GLY A 55 23.63 14.35 4.06
C GLY A 55 22.34 15.17 4.19
N ARG A 56 21.66 15.52 3.09
CA ARG A 56 20.40 16.28 3.12
C ARG A 56 19.31 15.60 3.94
N GLN A 57 19.15 14.28 3.81
CA GLN A 57 18.19 13.49 4.61
C GLN A 57 18.44 13.63 6.11
N ALA A 58 19.70 13.49 6.55
CA ALA A 58 20.06 13.62 7.96
C ALA A 58 19.80 15.03 8.48
N ALA A 59 20.07 16.07 7.67
CA ALA A 59 19.77 17.46 8.03
C ALA A 59 18.26 17.71 8.17
N VAL A 60 17.43 17.18 7.26
CA VAL A 60 15.97 17.31 7.33
C VAL A 60 15.42 16.62 8.59
N VAL A 61 15.87 15.40 8.90
CA VAL A 61 15.44 14.68 10.11
C VAL A 61 15.89 15.38 11.39
N ALA A 62 17.15 15.84 11.45
CA ALA A 62 17.66 16.58 12.61
C ALA A 62 16.90 17.89 12.83
N GLN A 63 16.55 18.59 11.74
CA GLN A 63 15.75 19.80 11.82
C GLN A 63 14.32 19.51 12.28
N ALA A 64 13.71 18.41 11.83
CA ALA A 64 12.40 17.99 12.31
C ALA A 64 12.42 17.70 13.81
N GLN A 65 13.47 17.03 14.30
CA GLN A 65 13.67 16.76 15.71
C GLN A 65 13.77 18.03 16.56
N ALA A 66 14.47 19.05 16.05
CA ALA A 66 14.63 20.33 16.73
C ALA A 66 13.34 21.18 16.72
N VAL A 67 12.60 21.20 15.60
CA VAL A 67 11.51 22.15 15.37
C VAL A 67 10.15 21.65 15.81
N LEU A 68 9.89 20.34 15.80
CA LEU A 68 8.56 19.82 16.16
C LEU A 68 8.09 20.29 17.55
N PRO A 69 8.91 20.29 18.63
CA PRO A 69 8.46 20.78 19.93
C PRO A 69 8.03 22.25 19.90
N MET A 70 8.73 23.09 19.12
CA MET A 70 8.40 24.50 18.96
C MET A 70 7.10 24.69 18.18
N VAL A 71 6.87 23.89 17.13
CA VAL A 71 5.61 23.92 16.35
C VAL A 71 4.43 23.54 17.24
N VAL A 72 4.55 22.46 18.02
CA VAL A 72 3.50 22.02 18.95
C VAL A 72 3.19 23.11 19.99
N GLN A 73 4.23 23.68 20.62
CA GLN A 73 4.05 24.71 21.65
C GLN A 73 3.49 26.04 21.10
N SER A 74 3.87 26.43 19.89
CA SER A 74 3.47 27.73 19.33
C SER A 74 2.10 27.69 18.65
N LEU A 75 1.74 26.57 18.00
CA LEU A 75 0.55 26.49 17.16
C LEU A 75 -0.56 25.62 17.74
N TYR A 76 -0.21 24.58 18.50
CA TYR A 76 -1.14 23.51 18.89
C TYR A 76 -1.23 23.30 20.41
N ALA A 77 -0.76 24.24 21.23
CA ALA A 77 -0.73 24.11 22.69
C ALA A 77 -2.11 23.92 23.36
N GLU A 78 -3.20 24.40 22.72
CA GLU A 78 -4.56 24.16 23.20
C GLU A 78 -5.03 22.72 22.97
N GLN A 79 -4.50 22.07 21.94
CA GLN A 79 -4.87 20.72 21.51
C GLN A 79 -3.91 19.65 22.03
N LEU A 80 -2.64 20.02 22.28
CA LEU A 80 -1.54 19.17 22.70
C LEU A 80 -0.87 19.72 23.96
N ARG A 81 -0.85 18.91 25.03
CA ARG A 81 -0.33 19.28 26.35
C ARG A 81 1.18 19.12 26.46
N SER A 82 1.75 18.12 25.79
CA SER A 82 3.17 17.78 25.86
C SER A 82 3.66 17.10 24.60
N VAL A 83 4.97 17.22 24.38
CA VAL A 83 5.73 16.58 23.30
C VAL A 83 7.11 16.23 23.84
N GLU A 84 7.47 14.95 23.75
CA GLU A 84 8.74 14.42 24.25
C GLU A 84 9.40 13.56 23.19
N LEU A 85 10.69 13.80 22.91
CA LEU A 85 11.48 12.94 22.05
C LEU A 85 12.01 11.75 22.87
N ARG A 86 11.67 10.53 22.47
CA ARG A 86 12.11 9.27 23.08
C ARG A 86 12.79 8.39 22.03
N GLY A 87 13.63 7.45 22.47
CA GLY A 87 14.17 6.38 21.63
C GLY A 87 13.44 5.07 21.91
N ASP A 88 13.24 4.24 20.90
CA ASP A 88 12.80 2.86 21.13
C ASP A 88 13.99 1.95 21.50
N ASP A 89 13.73 0.65 21.72
CA ASP A 89 14.75 -0.35 22.07
C ASP A 89 15.85 -0.51 21.01
N THR A 90 15.60 -0.04 19.78
CA THR A 90 16.57 -0.04 18.67
C THR A 90 17.33 1.29 18.54
N GLY A 91 17.02 2.27 19.39
CA GLY A 91 17.58 3.61 19.38
C GLY A 91 16.94 4.54 18.35
N ASP A 92 15.87 4.11 17.67
CA ASP A 92 15.18 4.92 16.68
C ASP A 92 14.33 6.00 17.39
N PRO A 93 14.55 7.29 17.07
CA PRO A 93 13.85 8.40 17.71
C PRO A 93 12.39 8.49 17.27
N HIS A 94 11.50 8.75 18.23
CA HIS A 94 10.08 9.03 18.02
C HIS A 94 9.58 10.03 19.06
N PHE A 95 8.54 10.77 18.71
CA PHE A 95 7.88 11.68 19.63
C PHE A 95 6.72 10.99 20.32
N VAL A 96 6.57 11.22 21.62
CA VAL A 96 5.36 10.94 22.39
C VAL A 96 4.65 12.26 22.63
N LEU A 97 3.41 12.34 22.18
CA LEU A 97 2.55 13.51 22.33
C LEU A 97 1.35 13.16 23.20
N THR A 98 0.87 14.12 23.97
CA THR A 98 -0.33 13.96 24.81
C THR A 98 -1.37 14.99 24.41
N ASP A 99 -2.57 14.54 24.04
CA ASP A 99 -3.64 15.45 23.66
C ASP A 99 -4.29 16.15 24.87
N HIS A 100 -5.15 17.12 24.61
CA HIS A 100 -5.89 17.88 25.62
C HIS A 100 -6.83 17.02 26.48
N ARG A 101 -7.09 15.76 26.11
CA ARG A 101 -7.86 14.78 26.89
C ARG A 101 -6.98 13.89 27.75
N GLY A 102 -5.65 14.00 27.63
CA GLY A 102 -4.67 13.18 28.34
C GLY A 102 -4.35 11.86 27.65
N LYS A 103 -4.76 11.67 26.38
CA LYS A 103 -4.44 10.47 25.60
C LYS A 103 -3.06 10.63 24.96
N GLU A 104 -2.17 9.65 25.20
CA GLU A 104 -0.86 9.59 24.54
C GLU A 104 -0.96 8.99 23.14
N PHE A 105 -0.14 9.47 22.23
CA PHE A 105 0.05 8.94 20.89
C PHE A 105 1.50 9.18 20.43
N THR A 106 1.95 8.45 19.40
CA THR A 106 3.34 8.56 18.92
C THR A 106 3.42 9.12 17.51
N LEU A 107 4.50 9.84 17.23
CA LEU A 107 4.82 10.39 15.91
C LEU A 107 6.28 10.10 15.56
N ARG A 108 6.50 9.42 14.44
CA ARG A 108 7.83 9.25 13.85
C ARG A 108 8.01 10.17 12.65
N VAL A 109 9.25 10.59 12.39
CA VAL A 109 9.61 11.42 11.24
C VAL A 109 10.80 10.82 10.53
N ASP A 110 10.75 10.72 9.21
CA ASP A 110 11.87 10.31 8.34
C ASP A 110 11.90 11.19 7.08
N ALA A 111 13.04 11.23 6.39
CA ALA A 111 13.22 11.94 5.12
C ALA A 111 13.48 10.94 3.99
N VAL A 112 12.60 10.92 2.97
CA VAL A 112 12.62 9.92 1.89
C VAL A 112 12.42 10.58 0.53
N PRO A 113 12.77 9.92 -0.58
CA PRO A 113 12.34 10.36 -1.91
C PRO A 113 10.82 10.43 -1.96
N LEU A 114 10.27 11.60 -2.24
CA LEU A 114 8.84 11.82 -2.47
C LEU A 114 8.61 12.24 -3.94
N PRO A 115 7.40 12.01 -4.48
CA PRO A 115 7.03 12.51 -5.81
C PRO A 115 7.19 14.03 -5.91
N THR A 116 7.56 14.51 -7.10
CA THR A 116 7.63 15.94 -7.43
C THR A 116 6.29 16.60 -7.07
N GLY A 117 6.36 17.77 -6.43
CA GLY A 117 5.17 18.47 -5.92
C GLY A 117 4.75 18.05 -4.51
N THR A 118 5.29 16.97 -3.95
CA THR A 118 5.01 16.51 -2.58
C THR A 118 6.13 16.95 -1.63
N VAL A 119 5.79 17.77 -0.64
CA VAL A 119 6.72 18.28 0.37
C VAL A 119 6.83 17.31 1.55
N ALA A 120 5.68 16.81 2.01
CA ALA A 120 5.59 15.83 3.08
C ALA A 120 4.40 14.89 2.84
N ARG A 121 4.39 13.74 3.52
CA ARG A 121 3.30 12.77 3.53
C ARG A 121 3.12 12.24 4.94
N MET A 122 1.88 12.28 5.45
CA MET A 122 1.54 11.69 6.74
C MET A 122 0.78 10.37 6.59
N HIS A 123 1.18 9.40 7.41
CA HIS A 123 0.44 8.17 7.68
C HIS A 123 -0.25 8.30 9.04
N VAL A 124 -1.57 8.50 9.03
CA VAL A 124 -2.37 8.58 10.27
C VAL A 124 -2.99 7.21 10.57
N ASN A 125 -2.61 6.61 11.70
CA ASN A 125 -3.27 5.44 12.24
C ASN A 125 -4.03 5.76 13.53
N THR A 126 -5.33 6.04 13.42
CA THR A 126 -6.21 6.30 14.58
C THR A 126 -6.60 5.05 15.35
N THR A 127 -6.31 3.85 14.81
CA THR A 127 -6.56 2.57 15.47
C THR A 127 -5.51 2.30 16.56
N SER A 128 -4.23 2.55 16.29
CA SER A 128 -3.13 2.32 17.24
C SER A 128 -2.52 3.61 17.84
N ASP A 129 -2.93 4.79 17.36
CA ASP A 129 -2.34 6.08 17.73
C ASP A 129 -0.81 6.14 17.45
N HIS A 130 -0.36 5.41 16.43
CA HIS A 130 1.01 5.47 15.92
C HIS A 130 1.01 6.17 14.56
N HIS A 131 1.60 7.36 14.50
CA HIS A 131 1.62 8.18 13.30
C HIS A 131 3.04 8.31 12.73
N PHE A 132 3.14 8.60 11.43
CA PHE A 132 4.43 8.69 10.74
C PHE A 132 4.43 9.76 9.65
N VAL A 133 5.35 10.72 9.73
CA VAL A 133 5.57 11.74 8.69
C VAL A 133 6.81 11.40 7.87
N GLN A 134 6.64 11.39 6.55
CA GLN A 134 7.71 11.34 5.56
C GLN A 134 7.92 12.73 4.98
N LEU A 135 9.10 13.30 5.13
CA LEU A 135 9.49 14.57 4.53
C LEU A 135 10.27 14.31 3.23
N SER A 136 10.16 15.19 2.23
CA SER A 136 10.99 15.09 1.03
C SER A 136 12.48 15.18 1.39
N ASP A 137 13.28 14.25 0.89
CA ASP A 137 14.73 14.25 1.04
C ASP A 137 15.45 15.35 0.24
N ARG A 138 14.72 16.09 -0.58
CA ARG A 138 15.22 17.25 -1.34
C ARG A 138 14.76 18.59 -0.75
N MET A 139 13.95 18.56 0.31
CA MET A 139 13.44 19.78 0.96
C MET A 139 14.58 20.62 1.55
N ASP A 140 14.44 21.95 1.49
CA ASP A 140 15.25 22.85 2.32
C ASP A 140 14.91 22.62 3.81
N PRO A 141 15.88 22.26 4.68
CA PRO A 141 15.65 22.13 6.11
C PRO A 141 14.90 23.32 6.73
N GLN A 142 15.08 24.54 6.24
CA GLN A 142 14.37 25.71 6.78
C GLN A 142 12.84 25.62 6.62
N GLN A 143 12.35 24.85 5.65
CA GLN A 143 10.92 24.64 5.39
C GLN A 143 10.29 23.52 6.22
N VAL A 144 11.09 22.74 6.95
CA VAL A 144 10.60 21.60 7.75
C VAL A 144 9.56 22.03 8.78
N GLY A 145 9.73 23.21 9.40
CA GLY A 145 8.74 23.73 10.35
C GLY A 145 7.37 23.96 9.73
N ARG A 146 7.34 24.48 8.50
CA ARG A 146 6.10 24.71 7.74
C ARG A 146 5.45 23.38 7.34
N ALA A 147 6.24 22.43 6.84
CA ALA A 147 5.76 21.09 6.50
C ALA A 147 5.16 20.36 7.72
N LEU A 148 5.87 20.35 8.85
CA LEU A 148 5.36 19.75 10.09
C LEU A 148 4.10 20.45 10.61
N SER A 149 3.98 21.77 10.41
CA SER A 149 2.78 22.51 10.80
C SER A 149 1.56 22.08 9.98
N HIS A 150 1.75 21.82 8.68
CA HIS A 150 0.72 21.25 7.80
C HIS A 150 0.31 19.85 8.27
N GLU A 151 1.26 18.92 8.35
CA GLU A 151 1.00 17.51 8.66
C GLU A 151 0.39 17.32 10.07
N LEU A 152 0.79 18.15 11.05
CA LEU A 152 0.16 18.13 12.37
C LEU A 152 -1.28 18.64 12.35
N GLY A 153 -1.57 19.69 11.58
CA GLY A 153 -2.93 20.25 11.47
C GLY A 153 -3.89 19.21 10.89
N GLU A 154 -3.46 18.54 9.82
CA GLU A 154 -4.21 17.45 9.20
C GLU A 154 -4.38 16.26 10.16
N MET A 155 -3.29 15.80 10.80
CA MET A 155 -3.34 14.69 11.77
C MET A 155 -4.32 14.96 12.90
N LEU A 156 -4.30 16.16 13.49
CA LEU A 156 -5.19 16.51 14.59
C LEU A 156 -6.64 16.57 14.14
N ALA A 157 -6.91 17.05 12.92
CA ALA A 157 -8.24 17.02 12.32
C ALA A 157 -8.77 15.58 12.16
N VAL A 158 -7.94 14.68 11.62
CA VAL A 158 -8.29 13.26 11.43
C VAL A 158 -8.57 12.58 12.77
N ARG A 159 -7.69 12.79 13.76
CA ARG A 159 -7.87 12.22 15.11
C ARG A 159 -9.14 12.73 15.77
N GLU A 160 -9.44 14.03 15.65
CA GLU A 160 -10.65 14.59 16.24
C GLU A 160 -11.91 14.06 15.56
N ARG A 161 -11.89 13.93 14.22
CA ARG A 161 -12.98 13.28 13.46
C ARG A 161 -13.20 11.84 13.93
N ALA A 162 -12.13 11.05 14.06
CA ALA A 162 -12.21 9.67 14.52
C ALA A 162 -12.83 9.56 15.93
N VAL A 163 -12.45 10.44 16.86
CA VAL A 163 -13.03 10.45 18.21
C VAL A 163 -14.50 10.85 18.20
N ARG A 164 -14.87 11.90 17.45
CA ARG A 164 -16.26 12.34 17.33
C ARG A 164 -17.15 11.28 16.66
N ALA A 165 -16.63 10.60 15.64
CA ALA A 165 -17.32 9.48 14.99
C ALA A 165 -17.53 8.32 15.98
N ALA A 166 -16.52 7.94 16.75
CA ALA A 166 -16.63 6.92 17.80
C ALA A 166 -17.62 7.31 18.92
N ALA A 167 -17.78 8.61 19.19
CA ALA A 167 -18.76 9.14 20.13
C ALA A 167 -20.20 9.20 19.56
N GLY A 168 -20.40 8.84 18.28
CA GLY A 168 -21.71 8.86 17.62
C GLY A 168 -22.19 10.26 17.25
N ASP A 169 -21.29 11.24 17.08
CA ASP A 169 -21.64 12.59 16.63
C ASP A 169 -22.25 12.54 15.22
N PRO A 170 -23.53 12.91 15.03
CA PRO A 170 -24.24 12.76 13.76
C PRO A 170 -23.68 13.63 12.63
N SER A 171 -22.83 14.61 12.94
CA SER A 171 -22.20 15.45 11.92
C SER A 171 -20.99 14.79 11.24
N VAL A 172 -20.44 13.72 11.82
CA VAL A 172 -19.25 12.99 11.32
C VAL A 172 -19.41 11.47 11.31
N ALA A 173 -20.19 10.88 12.23
CA ALA A 173 -20.48 9.45 12.25
C ALA A 173 -21.39 9.09 11.08
N GLY A 174 -21.01 8.12 10.25
CA GLY A 174 -21.78 7.82 9.03
C GLY A 174 -21.56 8.80 7.88
N VAL A 175 -20.79 9.88 8.07
CA VAL A 175 -20.66 10.97 7.11
C VAL A 175 -19.24 10.97 6.52
N ALA A 176 -19.15 10.88 5.19
CA ALA A 176 -17.87 11.00 4.50
C ALA A 176 -17.27 12.41 4.70
N PRO A 177 -15.93 12.54 4.81
CA PRO A 177 -15.30 13.84 4.92
C PRO A 177 -15.56 14.69 3.67
N PRO A 178 -15.56 16.03 3.79
CA PRO A 178 -15.74 16.92 2.66
C PRO A 178 -14.75 16.60 1.55
N ARG A 179 -15.23 16.74 0.31
CA ARG A 179 -14.49 16.32 -0.87
C ARG A 179 -13.72 17.44 -1.53
N GLU A 180 -14.37 18.58 -1.68
CA GLU A 180 -13.80 19.74 -2.32
C GLU A 180 -12.97 20.53 -1.30
N VAL A 181 -11.71 20.81 -1.65
CA VAL A 181 -10.81 21.61 -0.82
C VAL A 181 -11.26 23.06 -0.89
N LEU A 182 -11.68 23.63 0.24
CA LEU A 182 -12.22 24.99 0.28
C LEU A 182 -11.15 26.04 -0.05
N LEU A 183 -9.91 25.79 0.37
CA LEU A 183 -8.73 26.64 0.20
C LEU A 183 -8.02 26.41 -1.14
N THR A 184 -8.78 26.32 -2.23
CA THR A 184 -8.25 26.27 -3.60
C THR A 184 -8.77 27.45 -4.42
N ARG A 185 -7.96 27.98 -5.34
CA ARG A 185 -8.42 29.01 -6.29
C ARG A 185 -9.46 28.41 -7.23
N GLY A 186 -10.65 28.99 -7.24
CA GLY A 186 -11.74 28.52 -8.09
C GLY A 186 -13.08 29.05 -7.67
N ARG A 187 -14.10 28.74 -8.48
CA ARG A 187 -15.49 29.10 -8.21
C ARG A 187 -16.01 28.22 -7.08
N LEU A 188 -16.47 28.82 -5.99
CA LEU A 188 -17.37 28.14 -5.06
C LEU A 188 -18.64 27.80 -5.83
N THR A 189 -18.95 26.51 -6.00
CA THR A 189 -20.18 26.12 -6.67
C THR A 189 -21.37 26.49 -5.78
N ALA A 190 -22.50 26.86 -6.38
CA ALA A 190 -23.66 27.40 -5.64
C ALA A 190 -24.43 26.33 -4.84
N ALA A 191 -23.94 25.09 -4.74
CA ALA A 191 -24.68 23.95 -4.21
C ALA A 191 -24.34 23.57 -2.75
N GLU A 192 -23.54 24.35 -2.03
CA GLU A 192 -23.10 23.96 -0.68
C GLU A 192 -23.44 25.02 0.36
N GLU A 193 -24.67 24.95 0.90
CA GLU A 193 -25.12 25.74 2.06
C GLU A 193 -24.40 25.33 3.39
N GLY A 194 -23.19 24.75 3.32
CA GLY A 194 -22.48 24.23 4.48
C GLY A 194 -20.99 23.96 4.20
N PHE A 195 -20.24 24.99 3.77
CA PHE A 195 -18.79 24.90 3.60
C PHE A 195 -18.13 24.33 4.87
N ARG A 196 -17.47 23.17 4.71
CA ARG A 196 -16.71 22.50 5.77
C ARG A 196 -15.26 22.38 5.29
N LEU A 197 -14.32 22.75 6.15
CA LEU A 197 -12.91 22.56 5.88
C LEU A 197 -12.59 21.06 5.76
N THR A 198 -11.82 20.71 4.73
CA THR A 198 -11.18 19.41 4.60
C THR A 198 -10.02 19.27 5.58
N GLU A 199 -9.49 18.06 5.72
CA GLU A 199 -8.28 17.79 6.52
C GLU A 199 -7.06 18.52 5.93
N GLU A 200 -6.95 18.56 4.59
CA GLU A 200 -5.93 19.34 3.85
C GLU A 200 -6.08 20.86 4.11
N ASP A 201 -7.32 21.38 4.14
CA ASP A 201 -7.55 22.79 4.47
C ASP A 201 -7.01 23.14 5.85
N LEU A 202 -7.20 22.24 6.83
CA LEU A 202 -6.67 22.42 8.19
C LEU A 202 -5.14 22.31 8.23
N GLY A 203 -4.55 21.51 7.34
CA GLY A 203 -3.10 21.54 7.08
C GLY A 203 -2.63 22.90 6.56
N ARG A 204 -3.33 23.49 5.58
CA ARG A 204 -3.02 24.84 5.06
C ARG A 204 -3.20 25.94 6.11
N VAL A 205 -4.18 25.82 6.99
CA VAL A 205 -4.32 26.70 8.16
C VAL A 205 -3.11 26.58 9.09
N GLY A 206 -2.60 25.37 9.31
CA GLY A 206 -1.35 25.12 10.04
C GLY A 206 -0.15 25.88 9.44
N GLU A 207 -0.02 25.93 8.12
CA GLU A 207 1.01 26.72 7.44
C GLU A 207 0.82 28.24 7.62
N LEU A 208 -0.41 28.75 7.51
CA LEU A 208 -0.72 30.16 7.76
C LEU A 208 -0.33 30.57 9.19
N ASN A 209 -0.68 29.74 10.17
CA ASN A 209 -0.30 29.92 11.57
C ASN A 209 1.22 29.93 11.75
N HIS A 210 1.93 28.98 11.12
CA HIS A 210 3.39 28.89 11.17
C HIS A 210 4.09 30.14 10.62
N LEU A 211 3.70 30.58 9.42
CA LEU A 211 4.32 31.72 8.76
C LEU A 211 4.02 33.02 9.51
N ALA A 212 2.79 33.18 10.02
CA ALA A 212 2.42 34.30 10.87
C ALA A 212 3.25 34.34 12.17
N ALA A 213 3.44 33.20 12.83
CA ALA A 213 4.29 33.06 14.02
C ALA A 213 5.72 33.51 13.72
N ARG A 214 6.34 32.98 12.66
CA ARG A 214 7.71 33.33 12.25
C ARG A 214 7.88 34.79 11.87
N MET A 215 6.96 35.39 11.11
CA MET A 215 7.12 36.80 10.71
C MET A 215 7.10 37.78 11.90
N SER A 216 6.58 37.38 13.07
CA SER A 216 6.58 38.22 14.26
C SER A 216 7.50 37.71 15.38
N ASP A 217 8.27 36.65 15.14
CA ASP A 217 9.23 36.12 16.10
C ASP A 217 10.46 37.05 16.21
N ALA A 218 10.55 37.78 17.32
CA ALA A 218 11.63 38.73 17.56
C ALA A 218 13.03 38.08 17.72
N THR A 219 13.10 36.76 17.87
CA THR A 219 14.37 36.03 17.92
C THR A 219 14.96 35.76 16.53
N LEU A 220 14.15 35.86 15.48
CA LEU A 220 14.58 35.70 14.10
C LEU A 220 15.16 37.00 13.53
N GLU A 221 16.10 36.85 12.60
CA GLU A 221 16.67 37.98 11.87
C GLU A 221 15.61 38.69 11.02
N ASN A 222 15.82 39.99 10.75
CA ASN A 222 14.90 40.77 9.92
C ASN A 222 14.65 40.15 8.54
N ALA A 223 15.69 39.56 7.94
CA ALA A 223 15.57 38.88 6.65
C ALA A 223 14.66 37.65 6.73
N GLN A 224 14.79 36.83 7.78
CA GLN A 224 13.96 35.64 8.00
C GLN A 224 12.50 36.00 8.28
N ARG A 225 12.25 37.11 9.01
CA ARG A 225 10.90 37.62 9.24
C ARG A 225 10.27 38.18 7.97
N ALA A 226 11.04 38.91 7.16
CA ALA A 226 10.59 39.42 5.87
C ALA A 226 10.26 38.29 4.90
N GLU A 227 11.10 37.26 4.83
CA GLU A 227 10.83 36.05 4.06
C GLU A 227 9.56 35.34 4.50
N ALA A 228 9.35 35.14 5.82
CA ALA A 228 8.11 34.55 6.32
C ALA A 228 6.87 35.37 5.94
N ARG A 229 6.99 36.70 5.85
CA ARG A 229 5.93 37.60 5.40
C ARG A 229 5.67 37.49 3.90
N GLU A 230 6.71 37.42 3.06
CA GLU A 230 6.59 37.14 1.61
C GLU A 230 5.85 35.82 1.40
N GLU A 231 6.32 34.76 2.04
CA GLU A 231 5.74 33.41 1.95
C GLU A 231 4.29 33.35 2.46
N LEU A 232 3.96 34.08 3.53
CA LEU A 232 2.58 34.21 4.01
C LEU A 232 1.69 34.89 2.96
N SER A 233 2.16 35.98 2.36
CA SER A 233 1.45 36.69 1.30
C SER A 233 1.21 35.83 0.06
N ALA A 234 2.19 34.98 -0.28
CA ALA A 234 2.10 34.00 -1.37
C ALA A 234 1.09 32.88 -1.06
N LEU A 235 1.10 32.33 0.16
CA LEU A 235 0.15 31.29 0.57
C LEU A 235 -1.30 31.82 0.63
N ILE A 236 -1.50 33.06 1.08
CA ILE A 236 -2.80 33.75 1.04
C ILE A 236 -3.31 33.88 -0.41
N ASP A 237 -2.41 34.23 -1.34
CA ASP A 237 -2.75 34.28 -2.76
C ASP A 237 -3.08 32.88 -3.27
N HIS A 238 -2.28 31.87 -2.95
CA HIS A 238 -2.44 30.48 -3.41
C HIS A 238 -3.76 29.84 -2.94
N THR A 239 -4.15 30.07 -1.69
CA THR A 239 -5.37 29.49 -1.07
C THR A 239 -6.67 30.22 -1.48
N GLY A 240 -6.59 31.24 -2.34
CA GLY A 240 -7.75 32.01 -2.78
C GLY A 240 -8.38 32.87 -1.68
N LEU A 241 -7.61 33.21 -0.64
CA LEU A 241 -7.99 34.13 0.42
C LEU A 241 -7.86 35.61 0.01
N ARG A 242 -7.28 35.87 -1.18
CA ARG A 242 -7.15 37.20 -1.77
C ARG A 242 -7.72 37.22 -3.19
N PRO A 243 -8.56 38.21 -3.57
CA PRO A 243 -8.99 38.38 -4.96
C PRO A 243 -7.82 38.75 -5.88
N GLN A 244 -7.83 38.24 -7.11
CA GLN A 244 -6.80 38.50 -8.12
C GLN A 244 -7.28 39.43 -9.23
N ALA A 245 -8.57 39.37 -9.54
CA ALA A 245 -9.18 40.22 -10.56
C ALA A 245 -9.04 41.71 -10.19
N SER A 246 -8.97 42.56 -11.22
CA SER A 246 -8.88 44.00 -11.01
C SER A 246 -10.15 44.54 -10.36
N SER A 247 -9.96 45.45 -9.40
CA SER A 247 -11.04 46.12 -8.65
C SER A 247 -12.08 46.73 -9.62
N GLY A 248 -13.36 46.50 -9.33
CA GLY A 248 -14.49 47.04 -10.12
C GLY A 248 -14.99 46.14 -11.26
N SER A 249 -14.47 44.92 -11.40
CA SER A 249 -15.00 43.91 -12.32
C SER A 249 -15.99 42.95 -11.64
N GLU A 250 -16.96 42.39 -12.37
CA GLU A 250 -17.87 41.36 -11.84
C GLU A 250 -17.12 40.09 -11.36
N GLN A 251 -15.93 39.85 -11.90
CA GLN A 251 -15.06 38.76 -11.46
C GLN A 251 -14.44 39.08 -10.08
N PHE A 252 -14.04 40.33 -9.85
CA PHE A 252 -13.54 40.77 -8.55
C PHE A 252 -14.57 40.61 -7.44
N ASP A 253 -15.82 41.01 -7.67
CA ASP A 253 -16.87 40.87 -6.65
C ASP A 253 -17.12 39.40 -6.29
N ARG A 254 -17.09 38.50 -7.27
CA ARG A 254 -17.20 37.05 -7.06
C ARG A 254 -16.02 36.47 -6.31
N GLU A 255 -14.80 36.84 -6.68
CA GLU A 255 -13.58 36.38 -6.00
C GLU A 255 -13.50 36.91 -4.58
N ARG A 256 -13.90 38.16 -4.36
CA ARG A 256 -13.96 38.77 -3.02
C ARG A 256 -14.98 38.05 -2.13
N GLN A 257 -16.19 37.80 -2.63
CA GLN A 257 -17.19 37.04 -1.88
C GLN A 257 -16.66 35.64 -1.51
N ALA A 258 -15.98 34.97 -2.44
CA ALA A 258 -15.39 33.67 -2.16
C ALA A 258 -14.26 33.74 -1.12
N ALA A 259 -13.40 34.75 -1.19
CA ALA A 259 -12.35 35.00 -0.21
C ALA A 259 -12.93 35.28 1.18
N ASP A 260 -13.98 36.09 1.29
CA ASP A 260 -14.67 36.39 2.56
C ASP A 260 -15.25 35.11 3.19
N LEU A 261 -15.87 34.23 2.39
CA LEU A 261 -16.38 32.94 2.86
C LEU A 261 -15.28 32.01 3.36
N ARG A 262 -14.14 31.93 2.64
CA ARG A 262 -12.97 31.16 3.06
C ARG A 262 -12.39 31.70 4.37
N LEU A 263 -12.22 33.02 4.47
CA LEU A 263 -11.72 33.69 5.68
C LEU A 263 -12.59 33.40 6.90
N ASN A 264 -13.92 33.54 6.77
CA ASN A 264 -14.86 33.22 7.85
C ASN A 264 -14.80 31.74 8.27
N SER A 265 -14.53 30.84 7.33
CA SER A 265 -14.44 29.40 7.60
C SER A 265 -13.16 29.03 8.35
N ILE A 266 -12.05 29.73 8.09
CA ILE A 266 -10.75 29.45 8.76
C ILE A 266 -10.52 30.26 10.03
N GLU A 267 -11.24 31.37 10.25
CA GLU A 267 -11.08 32.24 11.42
C GLU A 267 -11.01 31.47 12.76
N PRO A 268 -11.88 30.48 13.06
CA PRO A 268 -11.84 29.75 14.32
C PRO A 268 -10.58 28.90 14.52
N HIS A 269 -9.82 28.66 13.45
CA HIS A 269 -8.64 27.81 13.42
C HIS A 269 -7.33 28.62 13.34
N LEU A 270 -7.42 29.94 13.19
CA LEU A 270 -6.26 30.82 13.17
C LEU A 270 -5.89 31.25 14.59
N THR A 271 -4.58 31.24 14.87
CA THR A 271 -4.05 31.91 16.05
C THR A 271 -4.36 33.41 15.99
N PRO A 272 -4.48 34.13 17.12
CA PRO A 272 -4.76 35.57 17.11
C PRO A 272 -3.76 36.38 16.26
N GLN A 273 -2.49 35.96 16.28
CA GLN A 273 -1.42 36.56 15.48
C GLN A 273 -1.61 36.28 13.98
N ALA A 274 -1.98 35.06 13.60
CA ALA A 274 -2.26 34.72 12.21
C ALA A 274 -3.49 35.44 11.68
N TRP A 275 -4.56 35.56 12.48
CA TRP A 275 -5.73 36.34 12.10
C TRP A 275 -5.38 37.79 11.78
N GLN A 276 -4.58 38.44 12.62
CA GLN A 276 -4.12 39.81 12.36
C GLN A 276 -3.27 39.91 11.08
N ALA A 277 -2.32 38.99 10.89
CA ALA A 277 -1.44 38.99 9.73
C ALA A 277 -2.20 38.72 8.42
N VAL A 278 -3.09 37.71 8.41
CA VAL A 278 -3.95 37.37 7.28
C VAL A 278 -4.89 38.53 6.97
N SER A 279 -5.53 39.15 7.96
CA SER A 279 -6.41 40.32 7.74
C SER A 279 -5.69 41.50 7.11
N HIS A 280 -4.41 41.72 7.44
CA HIS A 280 -3.59 42.76 6.83
C HIS A 280 -3.12 42.43 5.42
N LEU A 281 -2.87 41.15 5.11
CA LEU A 281 -2.30 40.73 3.83
C LEU A 281 -3.36 40.27 2.82
N ALA A 282 -4.52 39.77 3.23
CA ALA A 282 -5.58 39.24 2.36
C ALA A 282 -6.34 40.32 1.55
N VAL A 283 -5.86 41.56 1.56
CA VAL A 283 -6.39 42.66 0.75
C VAL A 283 -5.93 42.56 -0.72
N PRO A 284 -6.67 43.18 -1.67
CA PRO A 284 -6.27 43.25 -3.08
C PRO A 284 -4.83 43.77 -3.25
N ALA A 285 -4.15 43.32 -4.31
CA ALA A 285 -2.73 43.63 -4.54
C ALA A 285 -2.44 45.14 -4.58
N GLU A 286 -3.42 45.95 -5.02
CA GLU A 286 -3.33 47.41 -5.11
C GLU A 286 -3.36 48.10 -3.73
N GLN A 287 -3.80 47.39 -2.68
CA GLN A 287 -3.91 47.91 -1.31
C GLN A 287 -2.75 47.46 -0.41
N LEU A 288 -1.86 46.60 -0.92
CA LEU A 288 -0.67 46.15 -0.22
C LEU A 288 0.39 47.26 -0.14
N SER A 289 1.30 47.14 0.83
CA SER A 289 2.48 48.01 0.88
C SER A 289 3.34 47.82 -0.38
N GLY A 290 4.15 48.82 -0.75
CA GLY A 290 4.95 48.75 -1.98
C GLY A 290 5.87 47.52 -2.05
N GLN A 291 6.44 47.10 -0.92
CA GLN A 291 7.26 45.89 -0.85
C GLN A 291 6.41 44.62 -0.97
N ASP A 292 5.33 44.50 -0.18
CA ASP A 292 4.44 43.32 -0.22
C ASP A 292 3.80 43.11 -1.61
N ALA A 293 3.47 44.20 -2.30
CA ALA A 293 2.94 44.18 -3.66
C ALA A 293 3.99 43.71 -4.67
N ALA A 294 5.24 44.18 -4.55
CA ALA A 294 6.33 43.76 -5.42
C ALA A 294 6.67 42.27 -5.23
N ASP A 295 6.72 41.81 -3.99
CA ASP A 295 6.97 40.40 -3.64
C ASP A 295 5.86 39.49 -4.18
N LEU A 296 4.59 39.91 -4.02
CA LEU A 296 3.43 39.20 -4.59
C LEU A 296 3.49 39.14 -6.12
N GLN A 297 3.85 40.24 -6.80
CA GLN A 297 4.00 40.25 -8.26
C GLN A 297 5.11 39.30 -8.71
N ALA A 298 6.25 39.30 -8.02
CA ALA A 298 7.35 38.38 -8.29
C ALA A 298 6.91 36.92 -8.10
N PHE A 299 6.16 36.62 -7.02
CA PHE A 299 5.56 35.30 -6.80
C PHE A 299 4.62 34.89 -7.96
N ARG A 300 3.66 35.74 -8.32
CA ARG A 300 2.70 35.45 -9.41
C ARG A 300 3.41 35.23 -10.75
N ALA A 301 4.48 35.97 -11.03
CA ALA A 301 5.30 35.76 -12.22
C ALA A 301 5.98 34.39 -12.24
N ARG A 302 6.46 33.91 -11.09
CA ARG A 302 7.03 32.55 -10.94
C ARG A 302 5.95 31.45 -11.05
N ALA A 303 4.76 31.71 -10.52
CA ALA A 303 3.64 30.76 -10.49
C ALA A 303 2.89 30.62 -11.83
N ALA A 304 3.14 31.49 -12.83
CA ALA A 304 2.42 31.50 -14.11
C ALA A 304 2.64 30.27 -15.02
N TYR A 305 3.38 29.25 -14.57
CA TYR A 305 3.61 27.98 -15.25
C TYR A 305 3.20 26.79 -14.38
N THR A 306 1.91 26.61 -14.17
CA THR A 306 1.37 25.36 -13.63
C THR A 306 -0.01 25.13 -14.22
N LEU A 307 -0.08 24.24 -15.20
CA LEU A 307 -1.34 23.76 -15.78
C LEU A 307 -1.94 22.69 -14.85
N PRO A 308 -3.26 22.71 -14.59
CA PRO A 308 -3.93 21.55 -14.02
C PRO A 308 -3.78 20.35 -14.96
N LEU A 309 -3.43 19.19 -14.41
CA LEU A 309 -3.54 17.93 -15.13
C LEU A 309 -5.02 17.63 -15.38
N GLY A 310 -5.31 17.20 -16.61
CA GLY A 310 -6.67 17.04 -17.14
C GLY A 310 -7.47 15.86 -16.56
N ASN A 311 -8.67 15.74 -17.11
CA ASN A 311 -9.78 14.84 -16.74
C ASN A 311 -9.35 13.38 -16.49
N GLY A 312 -9.42 12.93 -15.23
CA GLY A 312 -9.43 11.52 -14.89
C GLY A 312 -10.83 10.89 -15.09
N PRO A 313 -10.92 9.57 -15.34
CA PRO A 313 -12.20 8.86 -15.34
C PRO A 313 -12.91 8.99 -13.98
N PRO A 314 -14.25 8.87 -13.91
CA PRO A 314 -14.98 8.98 -12.66
C PRO A 314 -14.46 7.96 -11.64
N MET A 315 -14.30 8.43 -10.40
CA MET A 315 -13.88 7.60 -9.28
C MET A 315 -14.89 6.46 -9.07
N PRO A 316 -14.44 5.23 -8.79
CA PRO A 316 -15.35 4.14 -8.46
C PRO A 316 -16.17 4.41 -7.19
N GLY A 317 -17.36 3.81 -7.09
CA GLY A 317 -18.30 4.05 -6.00
C GLY A 317 -19.13 5.33 -6.16
N MET A 318 -19.13 5.92 -7.35
CA MET A 318 -19.89 7.11 -7.69
C MET A 318 -21.05 6.75 -8.62
N ARG A 319 -22.20 7.39 -8.42
CA ARG A 319 -23.34 7.32 -9.32
C ARG A 319 -23.08 8.14 -10.59
N PRO A 320 -23.84 7.90 -11.68
CA PRO A 320 -23.71 8.67 -12.93
C PRO A 320 -23.91 10.18 -12.77
N ASP A 321 -24.64 10.62 -11.75
CA ASP A 321 -24.86 12.04 -11.41
C ASP A 321 -23.71 12.66 -10.60
N GLY A 322 -22.66 11.88 -10.28
CA GLY A 322 -21.53 12.32 -9.48
C GLY A 322 -21.78 12.27 -7.97
N THR A 323 -22.89 11.73 -7.49
CA THR A 323 -23.13 11.51 -6.05
C THR A 323 -22.51 10.19 -5.58
N PRO A 324 -22.03 10.08 -4.32
CA PRO A 324 -21.53 8.82 -3.79
C PRO A 324 -22.66 7.78 -3.60
N VAL A 325 -22.35 6.50 -3.83
CA VAL A 325 -23.20 5.37 -3.44
C VAL A 325 -23.35 5.31 -1.91
N PRO A 326 -24.57 5.30 -1.35
CA PRO A 326 -24.80 5.20 0.09
C PRO A 326 -24.31 3.89 0.71
N ARG A 327 -24.03 3.91 2.02
CA ARG A 327 -23.53 2.74 2.76
C ARG A 327 -24.49 1.55 2.68
N GLU A 328 -25.78 1.83 2.80
CA GLU A 328 -26.87 0.86 2.75
C GLU A 328 -27.05 0.20 1.38
N GLU A 329 -26.59 0.86 0.30
CA GLU A 329 -26.69 0.34 -1.07
C GLU A 329 -25.42 -0.43 -1.49
N LEU A 330 -24.36 -0.43 -0.68
CA LEU A 330 -23.05 -0.97 -1.06
C LEU A 330 -23.12 -2.40 -1.59
N ALA A 331 -23.80 -3.30 -0.88
CA ALA A 331 -23.88 -4.71 -1.28
C ALA A 331 -24.61 -4.88 -2.62
N ALA A 332 -25.66 -4.09 -2.86
CA ALA A 332 -26.40 -4.11 -4.12
C ALA A 332 -25.56 -3.53 -5.27
N ALA A 333 -24.87 -2.42 -5.03
CA ALA A 333 -23.98 -1.79 -6.01
C ALA A 333 -22.82 -2.73 -6.39
N ALA A 334 -22.21 -3.40 -5.42
CA ALA A 334 -21.15 -4.38 -5.66
C ALA A 334 -21.64 -5.59 -6.48
N ALA A 335 -22.86 -6.07 -6.22
CA ALA A 335 -23.47 -7.13 -7.02
C ALA A 335 -23.75 -6.67 -8.46
N GLU A 336 -24.28 -5.45 -8.64
CA GLU A 336 -24.52 -4.90 -9.97
C GLU A 336 -23.22 -4.71 -10.76
N ALA A 337 -22.17 -4.20 -10.12
CA ALA A 337 -20.85 -4.05 -10.73
C ALA A 337 -20.27 -5.41 -11.17
N ALA A 338 -20.43 -6.45 -10.34
CA ALA A 338 -20.06 -7.82 -10.69
C ALA A 338 -20.78 -8.32 -11.95
N ASP A 339 -22.10 -8.12 -12.01
CA ASP A 339 -22.91 -8.52 -13.16
C ASP A 339 -22.51 -7.75 -14.43
N ARG A 340 -22.18 -6.45 -14.31
CA ARG A 340 -21.65 -5.64 -15.42
C ARG A 340 -20.32 -6.20 -15.91
N ARG A 341 -19.41 -6.57 -15.01
CA ARG A 341 -18.12 -7.20 -15.35
C ARG A 341 -18.30 -8.52 -16.08
N THR A 342 -19.16 -9.40 -15.58
CA THR A 342 -19.44 -10.69 -16.23
C THR A 342 -20.01 -10.51 -17.65
N ARG A 343 -20.93 -9.54 -17.85
CA ARG A 343 -21.42 -9.21 -19.20
C ARG A 343 -20.34 -8.65 -20.12
N ALA A 344 -19.48 -7.75 -19.60
CA ALA A 344 -18.37 -7.21 -20.36
C ALA A 344 -17.35 -8.29 -20.76
N SER A 345 -17.11 -9.27 -19.88
CA SER A 345 -16.27 -10.43 -20.17
C SER A 345 -16.82 -11.27 -21.31
N ALA A 346 -18.11 -11.64 -21.25
CA ALA A 346 -18.76 -12.39 -22.32
C ALA A 346 -18.71 -11.65 -23.66
N ALA A 347 -19.04 -10.34 -23.67
CA ALA A 347 -19.01 -9.52 -24.87
C ALA A 347 -17.60 -9.42 -25.48
N THR A 348 -16.56 -9.27 -24.65
CA THR A 348 -15.16 -9.23 -25.10
C THR A 348 -14.74 -10.56 -25.72
N LEU A 349 -15.10 -11.70 -25.11
CA LEU A 349 -14.81 -13.02 -25.66
C LEU A 349 -15.50 -13.24 -27.02
N ASP A 350 -16.77 -12.85 -27.14
CA ASP A 350 -17.52 -12.95 -28.39
C ASP A 350 -16.90 -12.08 -29.49
N GLN A 351 -16.47 -10.86 -29.14
CA GLN A 351 -15.74 -9.99 -30.06
C GLN A 351 -14.43 -10.63 -30.55
N LEU A 352 -13.57 -11.10 -29.63
CA LEU A 352 -12.29 -11.72 -29.99
C LEU A 352 -12.49 -12.93 -30.91
N ARG A 353 -13.49 -13.77 -30.63
CA ARG A 353 -13.83 -14.94 -31.45
C ARG A 353 -14.36 -14.55 -32.82
N ALA A 354 -15.20 -13.51 -32.89
CA ALA A 354 -15.70 -13.00 -34.16
C ALA A 354 -14.58 -12.43 -35.04
N GLU A 355 -13.61 -11.73 -34.46
CA GLU A 355 -12.43 -11.21 -35.17
C GLU A 355 -11.57 -12.35 -35.75
N VAL A 356 -11.34 -13.41 -34.98
CA VAL A 356 -10.65 -14.63 -35.47
C VAL A 356 -11.43 -15.27 -36.61
N ALA A 357 -12.73 -15.43 -36.46
CA ALA A 357 -13.58 -16.05 -37.49
C ALA A 357 -13.62 -15.23 -38.79
N ALA A 358 -13.57 -13.90 -38.69
CA ALA A 358 -13.63 -12.99 -39.82
C ALA A 358 -12.29 -12.88 -40.58
N SER A 359 -11.16 -12.83 -39.85
CA SER A 359 -9.83 -12.59 -40.44
C SER A 359 -9.02 -13.87 -40.66
N GLY A 360 -9.30 -14.95 -39.91
CA GLY A 360 -8.44 -16.12 -39.81
C GLY A 360 -7.16 -15.90 -39.01
N GLU A 361 -6.95 -14.71 -38.44
CA GLU A 361 -5.78 -14.32 -37.66
C GLU A 361 -6.15 -14.04 -36.20
N TRP A 362 -5.18 -14.17 -35.28
CA TRP A 362 -5.38 -13.84 -33.88
C TRP A 362 -5.41 -12.31 -33.69
N PRO A 363 -6.39 -11.75 -32.95
CA PRO A 363 -6.46 -10.33 -32.64
C PRO A 363 -5.17 -9.83 -31.99
N THR A 364 -4.74 -8.63 -32.35
CA THR A 364 -3.60 -7.96 -31.72
C THR A 364 -4.12 -6.97 -30.67
N ARG A 365 -3.59 -7.03 -29.44
CA ARG A 365 -3.95 -6.14 -28.32
C ARG A 365 -2.76 -5.91 -27.41
N GLN A 366 -2.71 -4.76 -26.75
CA GLN A 366 -1.97 -4.64 -25.49
C GLN A 366 -2.62 -5.51 -24.42
N VAL A 367 -1.83 -6.14 -23.55
CA VAL A 367 -2.33 -7.12 -22.57
C VAL A 367 -1.87 -6.79 -21.16
N MET A 368 -2.82 -6.81 -20.22
CA MET A 368 -2.59 -6.81 -18.78
C MET A 368 -3.12 -8.12 -18.18
N ILE A 369 -2.29 -8.83 -17.42
CA ILE A 369 -2.64 -10.09 -16.75
C ILE A 369 -2.65 -9.88 -15.24
N GLY A 370 -3.79 -10.13 -14.59
CA GLY A 370 -4.01 -9.88 -13.16
C GLY A 370 -4.67 -8.53 -12.88
N GLY A 371 -5.07 -8.31 -11.63
CA GLY A 371 -5.92 -7.18 -11.24
C GLY A 371 -5.74 -6.78 -9.78
N GLY A 372 -6.84 -6.72 -9.02
CA GLY A 372 -6.86 -6.22 -7.66
C GLY A 372 -6.65 -4.69 -7.59
N ALA A 373 -5.96 -4.21 -6.56
CA ALA A 373 -5.60 -2.80 -6.42
C ALA A 373 -4.83 -2.22 -7.64
N SER A 374 -4.17 -3.06 -8.45
CA SER A 374 -3.46 -2.60 -9.65
C SER A 374 -4.38 -2.13 -10.78
N LEU A 375 -5.68 -2.41 -10.72
CA LEU A 375 -6.66 -1.98 -11.73
C LEU A 375 -6.80 -0.46 -11.85
N VAL A 376 -6.40 0.29 -10.82
CA VAL A 376 -6.40 1.76 -10.86
C VAL A 376 -5.44 2.32 -11.92
N GLY A 377 -4.32 1.62 -12.16
CA GLY A 377 -3.32 1.97 -13.16
C GLY A 377 -3.46 1.15 -14.45
N ARG A 378 -4.66 0.62 -14.72
CA ARG A 378 -4.88 -0.09 -15.98
C ARG A 378 -5.05 0.91 -17.12
N ASP A 379 -4.51 0.57 -18.28
CA ASP A 379 -4.84 1.23 -19.53
C ASP A 379 -6.25 0.78 -19.99
N PRO A 380 -7.22 1.70 -20.19
CA PRO A 380 -8.55 1.36 -20.71
C PRO A 380 -8.55 0.68 -22.08
N ASP A 381 -7.51 0.88 -22.90
CA ASP A 381 -7.40 0.28 -24.24
C ASP A 381 -6.74 -1.10 -24.21
N ALA A 382 -6.08 -1.48 -23.11
CA ALA A 382 -5.48 -2.78 -22.94
C ALA A 382 -6.53 -3.86 -22.63
N LEU A 383 -6.34 -5.06 -23.18
CA LEU A 383 -7.11 -6.24 -22.81
C LEU A 383 -6.69 -6.70 -21.40
N LEU A 384 -7.61 -6.55 -20.44
CA LEU A 384 -7.46 -7.11 -19.10
C LEU A 384 -7.84 -8.59 -19.09
N VAL A 385 -6.95 -9.45 -18.57
CA VAL A 385 -7.28 -10.83 -18.21
C VAL A 385 -7.06 -11.02 -16.72
N ASP A 386 -8.14 -11.13 -15.97
CA ASP A 386 -8.09 -11.20 -14.51
C ASP A 386 -9.18 -12.10 -13.93
N ALA A 387 -8.80 -12.97 -13.00
CA ALA A 387 -9.75 -13.78 -12.26
C ALA A 387 -10.34 -12.96 -11.12
N ARG A 388 -11.61 -12.54 -11.28
CA ARG A 388 -12.34 -11.75 -10.28
C ARG A 388 -12.20 -12.31 -8.87
N GLY A 389 -11.87 -11.45 -7.91
CA GLY A 389 -11.85 -11.80 -6.48
C GLY A 389 -10.68 -12.69 -6.04
N ARG A 390 -9.72 -12.99 -6.93
CA ARG A 390 -8.52 -13.78 -6.57
C ARG A 390 -7.55 -13.01 -5.66
N TRP A 391 -7.59 -11.68 -5.67
CA TRP A 391 -6.52 -10.85 -5.12
C TRP A 391 -6.96 -10.07 -3.86
N HIS A 392 -6.16 -10.14 -2.80
CA HIS A 392 -6.23 -9.35 -1.56
C HIS A 392 -7.51 -9.39 -0.72
N LEU A 393 -8.56 -10.13 -1.13
CA LEU A 393 -9.83 -10.18 -0.41
C LEU A 393 -9.98 -11.47 0.38
N ASP A 394 -9.53 -11.44 1.62
CA ASP A 394 -9.88 -12.46 2.60
C ASP A 394 -11.42 -12.52 2.75
N PRO A 395 -12.03 -13.70 2.89
CA PRO A 395 -13.48 -13.83 3.00
C PRO A 395 -14.09 -13.24 4.29
N GLY A 396 -13.28 -12.63 5.16
CA GLY A 396 -13.70 -11.91 6.37
C GLY A 396 -14.47 -10.60 6.11
N GLN A 397 -14.55 -9.76 7.14
CA GLN A 397 -15.39 -8.54 7.14
C GLN A 397 -14.90 -7.44 6.17
N GLY A 398 -13.67 -7.50 5.69
CA GLY A 398 -13.06 -6.44 4.87
C GLY A 398 -11.58 -6.66 4.59
N ILE A 399 -10.88 -5.65 4.07
CA ILE A 399 -9.41 -5.66 4.02
C ILE A 399 -8.84 -5.37 5.41
N VAL A 400 -7.58 -5.68 5.68
CA VAL A 400 -7.01 -5.60 7.03
C VAL A 400 -6.90 -4.18 7.60
N GLN A 401 -7.10 -3.17 6.74
CA GLN A 401 -6.98 -1.76 7.05
C GLN A 401 -8.31 -1.07 7.41
N SER A 402 -8.22 -0.03 8.24
CA SER A 402 -9.31 0.92 8.47
C SER A 402 -9.40 1.98 7.38
N ALA A 403 -10.50 2.75 7.34
CA ALA A 403 -10.65 3.85 6.40
C ALA A 403 -9.54 4.91 6.53
N ASP A 404 -9.14 5.28 7.76
CA ASP A 404 -8.04 6.23 7.96
C ASP A 404 -6.70 5.69 7.43
N GLN A 405 -6.44 4.40 7.61
CA GLN A 405 -5.21 3.76 7.14
C GLN A 405 -5.10 3.71 5.61
N VAL A 406 -6.22 3.83 4.88
CA VAL A 406 -6.24 3.84 3.41
C VAL A 406 -6.83 5.12 2.81
N ARG A 407 -6.93 6.20 3.59
CA ARG A 407 -7.52 7.48 3.16
C ARG A 407 -6.90 8.00 1.85
N ASP A 408 -5.59 7.79 1.66
CA ASP A 408 -4.84 8.21 0.47
C ASP A 408 -5.27 7.49 -0.82
N MET A 409 -6.03 6.39 -0.73
CA MET A 409 -6.58 5.72 -1.92
C MET A 409 -7.45 6.65 -2.75
N ARG A 410 -8.12 7.61 -2.11
CA ARG A 410 -8.93 8.60 -2.80
C ARG A 410 -8.09 9.41 -3.79
N ALA A 411 -6.90 9.82 -3.40
CA ALA A 411 -5.97 10.57 -4.24
C ALA A 411 -5.49 9.74 -5.45
N THR A 412 -5.52 8.41 -5.36
CA THR A 412 -5.14 7.52 -6.46
C THR A 412 -6.27 7.27 -7.46
N GLY A 413 -7.52 7.64 -7.12
CA GLY A 413 -8.69 7.33 -7.94
C GLY A 413 -9.20 5.89 -7.81
N LEU A 414 -8.71 5.13 -6.80
CA LEU A 414 -9.14 3.76 -6.52
C LEU A 414 -10.53 3.72 -5.86
N GLY A 415 -10.81 4.66 -4.95
CA GLY A 415 -12.07 4.76 -4.21
C GLY A 415 -11.90 5.50 -2.89
N ASP A 416 -13.01 5.85 -2.26
CA ASP A 416 -13.07 6.57 -0.97
C ASP A 416 -13.64 5.65 0.13
N ALA A 417 -12.78 5.20 1.05
CA ALA A 417 -13.18 4.28 2.11
C ALA A 417 -14.18 4.90 3.11
N HIS A 418 -14.11 6.21 3.35
CA HIS A 418 -14.99 6.88 4.31
C HIS A 418 -16.45 6.93 3.85
N GLN A 419 -16.68 6.73 2.56
CA GLN A 419 -18.01 6.53 2.01
C GLN A 419 -18.71 5.33 2.66
N PHE A 420 -17.97 4.25 2.94
CA PHE A 420 -18.55 2.97 3.34
C PHE A 420 -18.35 2.60 4.81
N VAL A 421 -17.38 3.22 5.49
CA VAL A 421 -17.10 2.92 6.89
C VAL A 421 -16.56 4.14 7.64
N ASP A 422 -16.79 4.14 8.96
CA ASP A 422 -16.25 5.16 9.85
C ASP A 422 -14.71 5.09 9.96
N PRO A 423 -14.04 6.17 10.41
CA PRO A 423 -12.57 6.31 10.36
C PRO A 423 -11.76 5.11 10.84
N THR A 424 -12.13 4.54 12.00
CA THR A 424 -11.43 3.41 12.62
C THR A 424 -11.97 2.05 12.17
N GLY A 425 -13.06 2.02 11.41
CA GLY A 425 -13.69 0.78 10.98
C GLY A 425 -13.00 0.18 9.75
N ARG A 426 -13.04 -1.15 9.68
CA ARG A 426 -12.44 -1.95 8.61
C ARG A 426 -13.11 -1.67 7.26
N VAL A 427 -12.33 -1.47 6.20
CA VAL A 427 -12.88 -1.20 4.87
C VAL A 427 -13.62 -2.44 4.34
N PRO A 428 -14.94 -2.36 4.03
CA PRO A 428 -15.74 -3.52 3.69
C PRO A 428 -15.28 -4.21 2.40
N ARG A 429 -15.37 -5.53 2.36
CA ARG A 429 -15.02 -6.34 1.17
C ARG A 429 -15.85 -5.94 -0.06
N ASP A 430 -17.12 -5.64 0.13
CA ASP A 430 -18.01 -5.25 -0.96
C ASP A 430 -17.64 -3.89 -1.57
N ALA A 431 -17.05 -2.98 -0.78
CA ALA A 431 -16.51 -1.72 -1.29
C ALA A 431 -15.33 -1.98 -2.24
N VAL A 432 -14.41 -2.85 -1.84
CA VAL A 432 -13.28 -3.23 -2.69
C VAL A 432 -13.76 -3.93 -3.96
N ARG A 433 -14.72 -4.85 -3.87
CA ARG A 433 -15.31 -5.51 -5.04
C ARG A 433 -15.97 -4.53 -5.99
N LEU A 434 -16.74 -3.57 -5.47
CA LEU A 434 -17.35 -2.51 -6.25
C LEU A 434 -16.27 -1.72 -7.01
N TRP A 435 -15.22 -1.29 -6.32
CA TRP A 435 -14.13 -0.53 -6.94
C TRP A 435 -13.39 -1.33 -8.02
N GLU A 436 -12.99 -2.56 -7.71
CA GLU A 436 -12.29 -3.44 -8.66
C GLU A 436 -13.15 -3.74 -9.89
N ASP A 437 -14.43 -4.06 -9.71
CA ASP A 437 -15.32 -4.40 -10.82
C ASP A 437 -15.62 -3.18 -11.70
N GLU A 438 -15.80 -1.99 -11.12
CA GLU A 438 -15.97 -0.74 -11.89
C GLU A 438 -14.69 -0.33 -12.64
N LEU A 439 -13.52 -0.51 -12.03
CA LEU A 439 -12.26 -0.32 -12.71
C LEU A 439 -12.10 -1.33 -13.85
N ALA A 440 -12.44 -2.60 -13.61
CA ALA A 440 -12.30 -3.70 -14.57
C ALA A 440 -13.15 -3.52 -15.85
N VAL A 441 -14.24 -2.74 -15.80
CA VAL A 441 -15.14 -2.53 -16.97
C VAL A 441 -14.92 -1.23 -17.73
N ARG A 442 -13.90 -0.42 -17.37
CA ARG A 442 -13.50 0.78 -18.15
C ARG A 442 -13.06 0.52 -19.61
N GLY A 443 -13.05 -0.73 -20.06
CA GLY A 443 -12.29 -1.24 -21.20
C GLY A 443 -12.41 -2.77 -21.32
N PRO A 444 -11.85 -3.41 -22.35
CA PRO A 444 -11.99 -4.84 -22.61
C PRO A 444 -11.47 -5.70 -21.45
N VAL A 445 -12.28 -6.68 -21.01
CA VAL A 445 -11.94 -7.55 -19.89
C VAL A 445 -12.32 -8.99 -20.21
N VAL A 446 -11.54 -9.96 -19.74
CA VAL A 446 -11.89 -11.37 -19.70
C VAL A 446 -11.67 -11.89 -18.28
N ASP A 447 -12.74 -12.42 -17.69
CA ASP A 447 -12.67 -13.15 -16.43
C ASP A 447 -11.98 -14.50 -16.67
N GLY A 448 -10.70 -14.60 -16.33
CA GLY A 448 -9.89 -15.75 -16.69
C GLY A 448 -8.45 -15.70 -16.19
N THR A 449 -7.65 -16.64 -16.67
CA THR A 449 -6.20 -16.67 -16.48
C THR A 449 -5.49 -16.59 -17.82
N ALA A 450 -4.28 -16.05 -17.83
CA ALA A 450 -3.47 -16.00 -19.05
C ALA A 450 -2.02 -16.40 -18.81
N ARG A 451 -1.42 -17.00 -19.85
CA ARG A 451 0.01 -17.29 -19.95
C ARG A 451 0.59 -16.65 -21.19
N LEU A 452 1.80 -16.13 -21.09
CA LEU A 452 2.52 -15.58 -22.22
C LEU A 452 3.35 -16.68 -22.90
N LEU A 453 3.09 -16.89 -24.18
CA LEU A 453 3.71 -17.93 -25.00
C LEU A 453 4.50 -17.28 -26.13
N PRO A 454 5.83 -17.50 -26.19
CA PRO A 454 6.60 -17.08 -27.34
C PRO A 454 6.34 -18.03 -28.51
N ALA A 455 6.01 -17.47 -29.68
CA ALA A 455 5.89 -18.25 -30.90
C ALA A 455 7.21 -18.34 -31.67
N ARG A 456 7.28 -19.33 -32.58
CA ARG A 456 8.46 -19.59 -33.43
C ARG A 456 8.75 -18.47 -34.43
N ASP A 457 7.73 -17.68 -34.78
CA ASP A 457 7.82 -16.53 -35.68
C ASP A 457 8.36 -15.26 -35.00
N GLY A 458 8.68 -15.32 -33.70
CA GLY A 458 9.14 -14.19 -32.90
C GLY A 458 8.03 -13.39 -32.24
N ARG A 459 6.76 -13.63 -32.58
CA ARG A 459 5.62 -12.97 -31.94
C ARG A 459 5.42 -13.51 -30.52
N LEU A 460 4.70 -12.74 -29.71
CA LEU A 460 4.30 -13.10 -28.35
C LEU A 460 2.78 -13.22 -28.34
N TYR A 461 2.26 -14.30 -27.75
CA TYR A 461 0.82 -14.52 -27.63
C TYR A 461 0.42 -14.65 -26.17
N ALA A 462 -0.71 -14.07 -25.81
CA ALA A 462 -1.40 -14.37 -24.56
C ALA A 462 -2.36 -15.53 -24.82
N HIS A 463 -2.12 -16.67 -24.17
CA HIS A 463 -3.04 -17.81 -24.12
C HIS A 463 -3.99 -17.62 -22.95
N ILE A 464 -5.25 -17.35 -23.25
CA ILE A 464 -6.30 -17.00 -22.30
C ILE A 464 -7.18 -18.21 -22.06
N ARG A 465 -7.34 -18.59 -20.80
CA ARG A 465 -8.31 -19.57 -20.32
C ARG A 465 -9.44 -18.87 -19.57
N PRO A 466 -10.63 -18.74 -20.17
CA PRO A 466 -11.79 -18.17 -19.51
C PRO A 466 -12.24 -18.97 -18.29
N ASN A 467 -12.72 -18.30 -17.24
CA ASN A 467 -13.25 -18.94 -16.04
C ASN A 467 -14.67 -19.50 -16.23
N ASP A 468 -15.38 -19.05 -17.27
CA ASP A 468 -16.72 -19.55 -17.62
C ASP A 468 -16.71 -20.95 -18.27
N GLY A 469 -15.52 -21.53 -18.48
CA GLY A 469 -15.33 -22.84 -19.10
C GLY A 469 -15.47 -22.84 -20.62
N SER A 470 -15.64 -21.66 -21.24
CA SER A 470 -15.66 -21.53 -22.70
C SER A 470 -14.26 -21.78 -23.30
N PRO A 471 -14.15 -22.07 -24.61
CA PRO A 471 -12.88 -22.43 -25.23
C PRO A 471 -11.81 -21.34 -25.07
N ASP A 472 -10.57 -21.80 -24.87
CA ASP A 472 -9.37 -20.96 -24.80
C ASP A 472 -9.25 -20.02 -26.02
N VAL A 473 -8.72 -18.83 -25.80
CA VAL A 473 -8.52 -17.79 -26.83
C VAL A 473 -7.05 -17.39 -26.88
N TYR A 474 -6.54 -17.06 -28.07
CA TYR A 474 -5.20 -16.52 -28.25
C TYR A 474 -5.27 -15.09 -28.76
N VAL A 475 -4.44 -14.22 -28.20
CA VAL A 475 -4.32 -12.82 -28.60
C VAL A 475 -2.85 -12.53 -28.83
N GLN A 476 -2.50 -11.95 -29.97
CA GLN A 476 -1.15 -11.48 -30.22
C GLN A 476 -0.90 -10.24 -29.35
N VAL A 477 0.21 -10.26 -28.60
CA VAL A 477 0.56 -9.17 -27.69
C VAL A 477 1.20 -8.03 -28.47
N GLU A 478 0.63 -6.84 -28.32
CA GLU A 478 1.17 -5.58 -28.79
C GLU A 478 1.97 -4.89 -27.67
N GLY A 479 3.17 -4.40 -27.99
CA GLY A 479 4.01 -3.69 -27.03
C GLY A 479 4.53 -4.57 -25.89
N VAL A 480 4.70 -3.96 -24.71
CA VAL A 480 5.20 -4.62 -23.50
C VAL A 480 4.02 -4.98 -22.60
N PRO A 481 3.70 -6.27 -22.39
CA PRO A 481 2.60 -6.66 -21.52
C PRO A 481 2.90 -6.35 -20.06
N THR A 482 1.83 -6.17 -19.28
CA THR A 482 1.90 -5.93 -17.83
C THR A 482 1.38 -7.15 -17.06
N VAL A 483 2.08 -7.56 -16.00
CA VAL A 483 1.69 -8.65 -15.10
C VAL A 483 1.52 -8.10 -13.68
N ALA A 484 0.32 -8.27 -13.11
CA ALA A 484 -0.08 -7.84 -11.78
C ALA A 484 -0.83 -8.97 -11.05
N THR A 485 -0.29 -10.18 -11.08
CA THR A 485 -0.93 -11.41 -10.56
C THR A 485 -0.79 -11.58 -9.04
N GLY A 486 -0.95 -10.52 -8.25
CA GLY A 486 -0.94 -10.57 -6.78
C GLY A 486 0.25 -11.27 -6.12
N LEU A 487 0.08 -11.68 -4.86
CA LEU A 487 1.14 -12.33 -4.07
C LEU A 487 1.49 -13.73 -4.60
N PRO A 488 2.77 -14.13 -4.65
CA PRO A 488 3.16 -15.51 -4.94
C PRO A 488 2.71 -16.48 -3.84
N PRO A 489 2.70 -17.80 -4.10
CA PRO A 489 2.17 -18.77 -3.15
C PRO A 489 3.02 -18.90 -1.87
N GLU A 490 2.36 -19.23 -0.76
CA GLU A 490 2.97 -19.57 0.54
C GLU A 490 3.96 -20.75 0.44
N MET A 491 4.98 -20.73 1.31
CA MET A 491 6.01 -21.78 1.38
C MET A 491 5.50 -23.05 2.07
N VAL A 492 5.97 -24.20 1.59
CA VAL A 492 5.81 -25.49 2.26
C VAL A 492 6.60 -25.50 3.60
N PRO A 493 6.03 -26.03 4.70
CA PRO A 493 6.73 -26.12 5.98
C PRO A 493 7.97 -27.02 5.91
N GLY A 494 9.07 -26.55 6.50
CA GLY A 494 10.34 -27.29 6.61
C GLY A 494 11.33 -27.11 5.46
N VAL A 495 10.94 -26.46 4.35
CA VAL A 495 11.85 -26.17 3.23
C VAL A 495 13.02 -25.28 3.66
N ASP A 496 14.14 -25.37 2.95
CA ASP A 496 15.26 -24.48 3.18
C ASP A 496 14.94 -23.06 2.72
N ARG A 497 14.76 -22.13 3.67
CA ARG A 497 14.36 -20.75 3.39
C ARG A 497 15.46 -19.91 2.77
N ARG A 498 16.72 -20.35 2.87
CA ARG A 498 17.89 -19.59 2.44
C ARG A 498 18.21 -19.90 0.99
N ASP A 499 18.39 -21.17 0.66
CA ASP A 499 19.02 -21.63 -0.57
C ASP A 499 18.09 -22.21 -1.60
N VAL A 500 17.11 -23.02 -1.19
CA VAL A 500 16.25 -23.76 -2.13
C VAL A 500 14.84 -23.82 -1.56
N VAL A 501 13.93 -22.95 -2.03
CA VAL A 501 12.62 -22.74 -1.37
C VAL A 501 11.45 -23.47 -1.99
N ASN A 502 11.62 -24.07 -3.16
CA ASN A 502 10.56 -24.77 -3.89
C ASN A 502 11.09 -26.01 -4.61
N LEU A 503 10.15 -26.84 -5.07
CA LEU A 503 10.45 -28.11 -5.75
C LEU A 503 11.26 -27.92 -7.04
N PRO A 504 10.92 -27.01 -7.97
CA PRO A 504 11.74 -26.78 -9.17
C PRO A 504 13.20 -26.42 -8.87
N GLU A 505 13.44 -25.52 -7.92
CA GLU A 505 14.80 -25.17 -7.48
C GLU A 505 15.53 -26.39 -6.90
N ALA A 506 14.83 -27.23 -6.13
CA ALA A 506 15.42 -28.42 -5.52
C ALA A 506 15.82 -29.47 -6.56
N ILE A 507 14.96 -29.73 -7.55
CA ILE A 507 15.27 -30.61 -8.67
C ILE A 507 16.46 -30.06 -9.46
N GLY A 508 16.47 -28.75 -9.76
CA GLY A 508 17.58 -28.10 -10.46
C GLY A 508 18.90 -28.19 -9.70
N ALA A 509 18.89 -27.93 -8.39
CA ALA A 509 20.07 -28.01 -7.54
C ALA A 509 20.60 -29.45 -7.42
N VAL A 510 19.73 -30.45 -7.25
CA VAL A 510 20.14 -31.87 -7.26
C VAL A 510 20.75 -32.25 -8.61
N ARG A 511 20.13 -31.85 -9.73
CA ARG A 511 20.69 -32.09 -11.06
C ARG A 511 22.07 -31.47 -11.21
N GLY A 512 22.30 -30.26 -10.69
CA GLY A 512 23.62 -29.62 -10.73
C GLY A 512 24.74 -30.37 -9.98
N GLN A 513 24.38 -31.26 -9.06
CA GLN A 513 25.34 -32.12 -8.33
C GLN A 513 25.59 -33.46 -9.02
N LEU A 514 24.83 -33.79 -10.07
CA LEU A 514 24.99 -35.03 -10.82
C LEU A 514 25.90 -34.80 -12.04
N PRO A 515 26.65 -35.83 -12.50
CA PRO A 515 27.40 -35.77 -13.76
C PRO A 515 26.47 -35.42 -14.93
N ALA A 516 26.93 -34.58 -15.86
CA ALA A 516 26.10 -34.05 -16.95
C ALA A 516 25.52 -35.13 -17.89
N ASP A 517 26.16 -36.30 -17.97
CA ASP A 517 25.76 -37.48 -18.74
C ASP A 517 24.91 -38.48 -17.92
N SER A 518 24.53 -38.11 -16.69
CA SER A 518 23.75 -38.98 -15.82
C SER A 518 22.38 -39.32 -16.42
N PRO A 519 22.02 -40.61 -16.55
CA PRO A 519 20.69 -41.02 -17.04
C PRO A 519 19.55 -40.58 -16.11
N VAL A 520 19.90 -40.20 -14.87
CA VAL A 520 18.98 -39.69 -13.86
C VAL A 520 18.36 -38.35 -14.29
N HIS A 521 19.03 -37.55 -15.12
CA HIS A 521 18.53 -36.25 -15.55
C HIS A 521 17.17 -36.30 -16.26
N GLU A 522 16.99 -37.26 -17.18
CA GLU A 522 15.73 -37.41 -17.93
C GLU A 522 14.59 -37.89 -17.02
N ARG A 523 14.89 -38.84 -16.11
CA ARG A 523 13.91 -39.34 -15.14
C ARG A 523 13.47 -38.26 -14.16
N LEU A 524 14.39 -37.41 -13.70
CA LEU A 524 14.07 -36.27 -12.82
C LEU A 524 13.25 -35.20 -13.54
N ALA A 525 13.48 -34.98 -14.84
CA ALA A 525 12.68 -34.04 -15.63
C ALA A 525 11.21 -34.47 -15.77
N GLY A 526 10.95 -35.78 -15.75
CA GLY A 526 9.60 -36.35 -15.77
C GLY A 526 8.96 -36.57 -14.39
N ALA A 527 9.65 -36.25 -13.29
CA ALA A 527 9.10 -36.43 -11.95
C ALA A 527 8.10 -35.31 -11.61
N PRO A 528 6.82 -35.62 -11.34
CA PRO A 528 5.78 -34.64 -11.11
C PRO A 528 5.78 -34.05 -9.69
N ASP A 529 6.39 -34.76 -8.73
CA ASP A 529 6.33 -34.42 -7.29
C ASP A 529 7.63 -34.76 -6.55
N ALA A 530 7.72 -34.32 -5.29
CA ALA A 530 8.93 -34.49 -4.48
C ALA A 530 9.17 -35.96 -4.10
N ARG A 531 8.11 -36.73 -3.87
CA ARG A 531 8.23 -38.16 -3.54
C ARG A 531 8.82 -38.97 -4.68
N GLN A 532 8.33 -38.77 -5.89
CA GLN A 532 8.82 -39.45 -7.09
C GLN A 532 10.24 -38.99 -7.40
N THR A 533 10.56 -37.71 -7.19
CA THR A 533 11.95 -37.20 -7.28
C THR A 533 12.88 -37.97 -6.33
N LEU A 534 12.55 -38.07 -5.05
CA LEU A 534 13.34 -38.83 -4.06
C LEU A 534 13.40 -40.33 -4.37
N GLN A 535 12.33 -40.90 -4.94
CA GLN A 535 12.30 -42.30 -5.38
C GLN A 535 13.26 -42.54 -6.54
N VAL A 536 13.27 -41.68 -7.56
CA VAL A 536 14.22 -41.76 -8.68
C VAL A 536 15.65 -41.71 -8.15
N LEU A 537 15.98 -40.77 -7.26
CA LEU A 537 17.32 -40.67 -6.65
C LEU A 537 17.72 -41.92 -5.86
N ARG A 538 16.75 -42.59 -5.21
CA ARG A 538 16.97 -43.82 -4.45
C ARG A 538 17.18 -45.02 -5.36
N GLU A 539 16.33 -45.20 -6.37
CA GLU A 539 16.42 -46.30 -7.33
C GLU A 539 17.73 -46.27 -8.11
N GLU A 540 18.23 -45.07 -8.39
CA GLU A 540 19.49 -44.83 -9.09
C GLU A 540 20.72 -44.87 -8.15
N GLY A 541 20.51 -45.14 -6.86
CA GLY A 541 21.59 -45.32 -5.88
C GLY A 541 22.39 -44.06 -5.54
N VAL A 542 21.93 -42.87 -5.95
CA VAL A 542 22.65 -41.60 -5.76
C VAL A 542 22.22 -40.83 -4.51
N LEU A 543 21.04 -41.14 -3.93
CA LEU A 543 20.47 -40.40 -2.80
C LEU A 543 21.38 -40.37 -1.57
N ASP A 544 21.95 -41.51 -1.18
CA ASP A 544 22.79 -41.60 0.02
C ASP A 544 24.12 -40.85 -0.17
N THR A 545 24.69 -40.88 -1.38
CA THR A 545 25.86 -40.08 -1.74
C THR A 545 25.56 -38.59 -1.67
N LEU A 546 24.43 -38.14 -2.22
CA LEU A 546 24.00 -36.75 -2.16
C LEU A 546 23.69 -36.29 -0.72
N ARG A 547 23.27 -37.20 0.18
CA ARG A 547 23.06 -36.89 1.60
C ARG A 547 24.37 -36.77 2.37
N ALA A 548 25.35 -37.61 2.03
CA ALA A 548 26.69 -37.57 2.61
C ALA A 548 27.49 -36.37 2.11
N ASP A 549 27.32 -36.01 0.84
CA ASP A 549 27.91 -34.81 0.24
C ASP A 549 27.09 -33.57 0.62
N GLY A 550 27.71 -32.66 1.38
CA GLY A 550 27.04 -31.46 1.87
C GLY A 550 26.51 -30.52 0.77
N GLY A 551 26.97 -30.69 -0.48
CA GLY A 551 26.59 -29.85 -1.63
C GLY A 551 25.10 -29.88 -1.99
N ALA A 552 24.38 -30.97 -1.70
CA ALA A 552 22.95 -31.11 -1.99
C ALA A 552 22.04 -30.89 -0.78
N ARG A 553 22.59 -30.53 0.39
CA ARG A 553 21.85 -30.53 1.68
C ARG A 553 20.55 -29.72 1.63
N SER A 554 20.61 -28.47 1.18
CA SER A 554 19.44 -27.58 1.14
C SER A 554 18.38 -28.10 0.16
N ALA A 555 18.80 -28.66 -0.97
CA ALA A 555 17.89 -29.23 -1.95
C ALA A 555 17.19 -30.48 -1.43
N LEU A 556 17.95 -31.39 -0.80
CA LEU A 556 17.41 -32.59 -0.18
C LEU A 556 16.48 -32.29 1.00
N GLN A 557 16.80 -31.29 1.83
CA GLN A 557 15.90 -30.82 2.87
C GLN A 557 14.56 -30.37 2.28
N THR A 558 14.58 -29.58 1.21
CA THR A 558 13.36 -29.09 0.55
C THR A 558 12.58 -30.23 -0.10
N LEU A 559 13.24 -31.21 -0.72
CA LEU A 559 12.58 -32.40 -1.24
C LEU A 559 11.94 -33.23 -0.12
N ASP A 560 12.66 -33.51 0.96
CA ASP A 560 12.15 -34.29 2.10
C ASP A 560 10.96 -33.59 2.77
N ALA A 561 11.01 -32.27 2.96
CA ALA A 561 9.92 -31.48 3.50
C ALA A 561 8.69 -31.46 2.58
N THR A 562 8.90 -31.28 1.27
CA THR A 562 7.82 -31.27 0.27
C THR A 562 7.16 -32.66 0.16
N ALA A 563 7.94 -33.74 0.20
CA ALA A 563 7.40 -35.09 0.19
C ALA A 563 6.58 -35.41 1.47
N GLN A 564 7.00 -34.90 2.63
CA GLN A 564 6.24 -35.01 3.89
C GLN A 564 4.93 -34.22 3.82
N TRP A 565 4.95 -33.02 3.24
CA TRP A 565 3.76 -32.21 2.99
C TRP A 565 2.75 -32.92 2.06
N GLU A 566 3.23 -33.43 0.92
CA GLU A 566 2.43 -34.21 -0.03
C GLU A 566 1.83 -35.45 0.64
N GLN A 567 2.60 -36.16 1.48
CA GLN A 567 2.12 -37.31 2.24
C GLN A 567 1.04 -36.92 3.26
N ALA A 568 1.23 -35.82 3.98
CA ALA A 568 0.25 -35.33 4.94
C ALA A 568 -1.07 -34.98 4.23
N ARG A 569 -1.01 -34.28 3.10
CA ARG A 569 -2.20 -33.97 2.27
C ARG A 569 -2.91 -35.22 1.76
N ALA A 570 -2.15 -36.22 1.28
CA ALA A 570 -2.73 -37.47 0.78
C ALA A 570 -3.37 -38.32 1.90
N THR A 571 -2.78 -38.32 3.10
CA THR A 571 -3.27 -39.11 4.23
C THR A 571 -4.45 -38.45 4.95
N ALA A 572 -4.50 -37.12 4.92
CA ALA A 572 -5.53 -36.32 5.60
C ALA A 572 -6.14 -35.27 4.64
N PRO A 573 -6.92 -35.70 3.62
CA PRO A 573 -7.58 -34.79 2.70
C PRO A 573 -8.46 -33.78 3.45
N GLY A 574 -8.40 -32.51 3.05
CA GLY A 574 -9.20 -31.44 3.67
C GLY A 574 -8.74 -31.01 5.07
N ARG A 575 -7.51 -31.35 5.49
CA ARG A 575 -6.96 -30.96 6.81
C ARG A 575 -5.61 -30.26 6.76
N VAL A 576 -4.97 -30.17 5.60
CA VAL A 576 -3.63 -29.62 5.41
C VAL A 576 -3.69 -28.61 4.27
N PHE A 577 -3.41 -27.35 4.58
CA PHE A 577 -3.61 -26.22 3.68
C PHE A 577 -2.41 -25.28 3.67
N LEU A 578 -2.05 -24.74 2.51
CA LEU A 578 -1.32 -23.48 2.47
C LEU A 578 -2.28 -22.34 2.83
N GLY A 579 -1.78 -21.24 3.41
CA GLY A 579 -2.62 -20.11 3.80
C GLY A 579 -3.48 -19.55 2.66
N ASP A 580 -2.92 -19.48 1.45
CA ASP A 580 -3.68 -19.06 0.25
C ASP A 580 -4.92 -19.91 -0.02
N GLU A 581 -4.88 -21.21 0.30
CA GLU A 581 -6.03 -22.10 0.13
C GLU A 581 -7.16 -21.77 1.13
N ILE A 582 -6.83 -21.21 2.31
CA ILE A 582 -7.82 -20.73 3.28
C ILE A 582 -8.46 -19.44 2.76
N ALA A 583 -7.66 -18.49 2.26
CA ALA A 583 -8.15 -17.26 1.63
C ALA A 583 -9.05 -17.55 0.40
N GLU A 584 -8.72 -18.57 -0.39
CA GLU A 584 -9.53 -19.07 -1.51
C GLU A 584 -10.77 -19.88 -1.07
N ASN A 585 -11.03 -20.01 0.24
CA ASN A 585 -12.15 -20.75 0.82
C ASN A 585 -12.18 -22.23 0.37
N ARG A 586 -11.02 -22.89 0.28
CA ARG A 586 -10.87 -24.29 -0.16
C ARG A 586 -10.99 -25.31 0.97
N PHE A 587 -11.55 -24.92 2.11
CA PHE A 587 -11.79 -25.76 3.27
C PHE A 587 -13.30 -25.89 3.53
N ASP A 588 -13.74 -26.99 4.12
CA ASP A 588 -15.16 -27.26 4.41
C ASP A 588 -15.37 -27.48 5.92
N VAL A 589 -15.94 -26.47 6.56
CA VAL A 589 -16.33 -26.52 7.99
C VAL A 589 -17.68 -27.18 8.23
N SER A 590 -18.47 -27.41 7.18
CA SER A 590 -19.80 -28.01 7.27
C SER A 590 -19.77 -29.54 7.25
N ALA A 591 -18.64 -30.14 6.84
CA ALA A 591 -18.43 -31.57 6.86
C ALA A 591 -18.64 -32.16 8.26
N ALA A 592 -19.28 -33.33 8.34
CA ALA A 592 -19.59 -33.99 9.61
C ALA A 592 -18.33 -34.33 10.44
N ASP A 593 -17.20 -34.53 9.76
CA ASP A 593 -15.90 -34.79 10.36
C ASP A 593 -14.96 -33.57 10.34
N ALA A 594 -15.47 -32.36 10.06
CA ALA A 594 -14.66 -31.14 9.99
C ALA A 594 -13.80 -30.94 11.25
N PRO A 595 -12.54 -30.50 11.09
CA PRO A 595 -11.62 -30.27 12.21
C PRO A 595 -12.14 -29.17 13.15
N ARG A 596 -12.04 -29.40 14.45
CA ARG A 596 -12.42 -28.45 15.51
C ARG A 596 -11.24 -27.65 16.05
N THR A 597 -10.04 -28.21 15.97
CA THR A 597 -8.80 -27.54 16.37
C THR A 597 -7.91 -27.34 15.15
N TRP A 598 -7.40 -26.12 15.01
CA TRP A 598 -6.60 -25.69 13.87
C TRP A 598 -5.28 -25.12 14.38
N LEU A 599 -4.19 -25.55 13.73
CA LEU A 599 -2.85 -25.00 13.95
C LEU A 599 -2.47 -24.18 12.72
N VAL A 600 -2.32 -22.87 12.92
CA VAL A 600 -1.79 -21.96 11.90
C VAL A 600 -0.30 -21.77 12.19
N ALA A 601 0.54 -22.40 11.38
CA ALA A 601 1.99 -22.31 11.49
C ALA A 601 2.48 -21.08 10.72
N GLY A 602 2.92 -20.07 11.46
CA GLY A 602 3.33 -18.76 10.96
C GLY A 602 2.41 -17.65 11.44
N ALA A 603 3.00 -16.62 12.03
CA ALA A 603 2.28 -15.51 12.67
C ALA A 603 2.32 -14.22 11.83
N GLY A 604 2.43 -14.35 10.50
CA GLY A 604 2.39 -13.23 9.57
C GLY A 604 0.96 -12.74 9.29
N GLY A 605 0.82 -11.75 8.40
CA GLY A 605 -0.48 -11.24 7.94
C GLY A 605 -1.40 -12.34 7.42
N THR A 606 -0.90 -13.23 6.55
CA THR A 606 -1.67 -14.39 6.07
C THR A 606 -2.16 -15.26 7.23
N GLY A 607 -1.31 -15.55 8.23
CA GLY A 607 -1.70 -16.43 9.34
C GLY A 607 -2.78 -15.83 10.25
N VAL A 608 -2.76 -14.52 10.47
CA VAL A 608 -3.84 -13.81 11.18
C VAL A 608 -5.13 -13.84 10.38
N ALA A 609 -5.05 -13.58 9.07
CA ALA A 609 -6.21 -13.66 8.18
C ALA A 609 -6.82 -15.07 8.13
N ASP A 610 -6.00 -16.11 7.96
CA ASP A 610 -6.42 -17.51 7.94
C ASP A 610 -7.15 -17.88 9.23
N ALA A 611 -6.61 -17.45 10.38
CA ALA A 611 -7.24 -17.66 11.68
C ALA A 611 -8.61 -16.97 11.77
N GLU A 612 -8.75 -15.75 11.27
CA GLU A 612 -10.04 -15.04 11.23
C GLU A 612 -11.06 -15.81 10.38
N ILE A 613 -10.65 -16.18 9.16
CA ILE A 613 -11.49 -16.88 8.20
C ILE A 613 -12.05 -18.18 8.80
N ILE A 614 -11.20 -18.96 9.46
CA ILE A 614 -11.59 -20.20 10.13
C ILE A 614 -12.56 -19.93 11.30
N LEU A 615 -12.26 -18.93 12.14
CA LEU A 615 -13.08 -18.60 13.32
C LEU A 615 -14.46 -18.03 12.97
N GLU A 616 -14.56 -17.33 11.84
CA GLU A 616 -15.82 -16.81 11.31
C GLU A 616 -16.63 -17.89 10.60
N ALA A 617 -15.96 -18.83 9.91
CA ALA A 617 -16.62 -19.92 9.21
C ALA A 617 -17.21 -20.97 10.17
N ASP A 618 -16.54 -21.28 11.29
CA ASP A 618 -17.02 -22.25 12.29
C ASP A 618 -17.07 -21.64 13.71
N PRO A 619 -18.28 -21.48 14.30
CA PRO A 619 -18.42 -20.99 15.67
C PRO A 619 -17.83 -21.92 16.73
N GLN A 620 -17.50 -23.16 16.40
CA GLN A 620 -16.86 -24.14 17.30
C GLN A 620 -15.36 -24.30 17.05
N ALA A 621 -14.79 -23.70 16.01
CA ALA A 621 -13.37 -23.80 15.74
C ALA A 621 -12.54 -23.15 16.85
N ARG A 622 -11.43 -23.78 17.19
CA ARG A 622 -10.36 -23.23 18.02
C ARG A 622 -9.09 -23.17 17.20
N VAL A 623 -8.46 -22.01 17.16
CA VAL A 623 -7.28 -21.75 16.33
C VAL A 623 -6.10 -21.39 17.23
N THR A 624 -4.95 -22.00 16.99
CA THR A 624 -3.68 -21.58 17.58
C THR A 624 -2.77 -21.06 16.48
N ILE A 625 -2.37 -19.80 16.57
CA ILE A 625 -1.30 -19.23 15.75
C ILE A 625 0.03 -19.53 16.43
N TYR A 626 0.93 -20.19 15.71
CA TYR A 626 2.23 -20.64 16.22
C TYR A 626 3.38 -20.01 15.43
N GLY A 627 4.34 -19.38 16.10
CA GLY A 627 5.52 -18.87 15.40
C GLY A 627 6.55 -18.15 16.26
N PRO A 628 7.69 -17.76 15.67
CA PRO A 628 8.81 -17.20 16.41
C PRO A 628 8.59 -15.76 16.87
N ASN A 629 7.81 -14.99 16.11
CA ASN A 629 7.58 -13.57 16.32
C ASN A 629 6.32 -13.09 15.57
N LEU A 630 5.70 -12.02 16.06
CA LEU A 630 4.68 -11.26 15.33
C LEU A 630 5.35 -10.12 14.55
N PRO A 631 5.01 -9.90 13.27
CA PRO A 631 5.43 -8.69 12.57
C PRO A 631 4.89 -7.42 13.24
N PRO A 632 5.72 -6.37 13.42
CA PRO A 632 5.29 -5.12 14.07
C PRO A 632 4.08 -4.43 13.42
N ALA A 633 3.87 -4.62 12.11
CA ALA A 633 2.72 -4.03 11.42
C ALA A 633 1.38 -4.59 11.92
N LEU A 634 1.33 -5.85 12.38
CA LEU A 634 0.08 -6.46 12.87
C LEU A 634 -0.47 -5.75 14.10
N GLU A 635 0.40 -5.30 15.00
CA GLU A 635 -0.03 -4.56 16.20
C GLU A 635 -0.68 -3.21 15.87
N ASN A 636 -0.49 -2.74 14.64
CA ASN A 636 -1.03 -1.49 14.12
C ASN A 636 -2.27 -1.71 13.24
N GLN A 637 -2.71 -2.96 13.02
CA GLN A 637 -3.83 -3.28 12.14
C GLN A 637 -5.15 -3.40 12.91
N VAL A 638 -6.23 -2.86 12.34
CA VAL A 638 -7.57 -2.95 12.93
C VAL A 638 -8.07 -4.39 13.04
N GLN A 639 -7.74 -5.25 12.07
CA GLN A 639 -8.12 -6.66 12.09
C GLN A 639 -7.55 -7.39 13.32
N PHE A 640 -6.25 -7.27 13.56
CA PHE A 640 -5.58 -8.03 14.62
C PHE A 640 -6.05 -7.60 16.01
N THR A 641 -6.26 -6.29 16.22
CA THR A 641 -6.85 -5.76 17.46
C THR A 641 -8.25 -6.31 17.68
N ALA A 642 -9.13 -6.24 16.68
CA ALA A 642 -10.50 -6.75 16.78
C ALA A 642 -10.55 -8.26 17.05
N MET A 643 -9.66 -9.04 16.43
CA MET A 643 -9.56 -10.48 16.68
C MET A 643 -9.14 -10.80 18.11
N ARG A 644 -8.18 -10.04 18.67
CA ARG A 644 -7.74 -10.24 20.06
C ARG A 644 -8.89 -10.00 21.03
N GLU A 645 -9.56 -8.85 20.90
CA GLU A 645 -10.70 -8.48 21.74
C GLU A 645 -11.84 -9.49 21.66
N ARG A 646 -12.10 -10.06 20.47
CA ARG A 646 -13.22 -10.99 20.27
C ARG A 646 -12.89 -12.43 20.66
N PHE A 647 -11.69 -12.92 20.38
CA PHE A 647 -11.39 -14.36 20.44
C PHE A 647 -10.28 -14.76 21.42
N VAL A 648 -9.44 -13.83 21.89
CA VAL A 648 -8.33 -14.16 22.80
C VAL A 648 -8.76 -13.88 24.25
N ALA A 649 -8.68 -14.91 25.10
CA ALA A 649 -9.16 -14.84 26.48
C ALA A 649 -8.49 -13.74 27.32
N GLU A 650 -7.20 -13.47 27.11
CA GLU A 650 -6.45 -12.40 27.80
C GLU A 650 -7.03 -11.00 27.56
N TYR A 651 -7.67 -10.79 26.41
CA TYR A 651 -8.27 -9.52 26.01
C TYR A 651 -9.79 -9.47 26.24
N GLY A 652 -10.33 -10.45 26.97
CA GLY A 652 -11.77 -10.56 27.25
C GLY A 652 -12.58 -11.32 26.19
N GLY A 653 -11.90 -11.91 25.19
CA GLY A 653 -12.53 -12.71 24.15
C GLY A 653 -12.98 -14.10 24.61
N ASP A 654 -13.64 -14.84 23.71
CA ASP A 654 -14.23 -16.16 24.00
C ASP A 654 -13.22 -17.33 24.16
N GLY A 655 -11.92 -17.06 23.95
CA GLY A 655 -10.85 -18.04 24.09
C GLY A 655 -10.74 -19.04 22.94
N ARG A 656 -11.38 -18.78 21.79
CA ARG A 656 -11.21 -19.60 20.58
C ARG A 656 -9.91 -19.34 19.83
N LEU A 657 -9.24 -18.22 20.08
CA LEU A 657 -7.92 -17.92 19.50
C LEU A 657 -6.84 -17.97 20.57
N THR A 658 -5.77 -18.73 20.29
CA THR A 658 -4.52 -18.75 21.05
C THR A 658 -3.38 -18.22 20.19
N ILE A 659 -2.55 -17.34 20.75
CA ILE A 659 -1.37 -16.77 20.09
C ILE A 659 -0.13 -17.28 20.82
N ASP A 660 0.54 -18.30 20.26
CA ASP A 660 1.72 -18.94 20.84
C ASP A 660 3.00 -18.47 20.13
N ILE A 661 3.53 -17.35 20.61
CA ILE A 661 4.66 -16.65 20.00
C ILE A 661 5.86 -16.69 20.93
N HIS A 662 6.92 -17.36 20.49
CA HIS A 662 8.16 -17.49 21.25
C HIS A 662 9.35 -17.65 20.31
N PRO A 663 10.53 -17.03 20.54
CA PRO A 663 11.68 -17.14 19.63
C PRO A 663 12.12 -18.57 19.28
N ASP A 664 11.85 -19.53 20.18
CA ASP A 664 12.14 -20.95 19.99
C ASP A 664 11.04 -21.71 19.22
N ASN A 665 9.88 -21.10 18.97
CA ASN A 665 8.77 -21.65 18.18
C ASN A 665 9.10 -21.62 16.68
N ARG A 666 10.13 -22.35 16.28
CA ARG A 666 10.52 -22.51 14.88
C ARG A 666 9.68 -23.59 14.23
N VAL A 667 9.02 -23.23 13.13
CA VAL A 667 8.22 -24.17 12.33
C VAL A 667 9.15 -25.09 11.53
N GLY A 668 9.00 -26.39 11.74
CA GLY A 668 9.73 -27.44 11.04
C GLY A 668 8.98 -27.96 9.81
N ALA A 669 9.36 -29.14 9.32
CA ALA A 669 8.53 -29.90 8.39
C ALA A 669 7.26 -30.39 9.11
N VAL A 670 6.16 -30.52 8.36
CA VAL A 670 4.87 -30.91 8.93
C VAL A 670 4.96 -32.24 9.68
N GLN A 671 4.62 -32.23 10.97
CA GLN A 671 4.60 -33.43 11.80
C GLN A 671 3.17 -33.94 11.93
N MET A 672 2.86 -35.07 11.30
CA MET A 672 1.57 -35.74 11.38
C MET A 672 1.69 -37.05 12.16
N ARG A 673 0.75 -37.29 13.07
CA ARG A 673 0.59 -38.58 13.75
C ARG A 673 -0.88 -39.00 13.78
N THR A 674 -1.13 -40.28 13.99
CA THR A 674 -2.48 -40.78 14.27
C THR A 674 -2.78 -40.61 15.76
N GLY A 675 -3.86 -39.90 16.08
CA GLY A 675 -4.35 -39.72 17.44
C GLY A 675 -4.95 -41.01 18.03
N PRO A 676 -5.26 -41.02 19.34
CA PRO A 676 -5.87 -42.17 20.01
C PRO A 676 -7.23 -42.57 19.44
N ASP A 677 -7.93 -41.63 18.80
CA ASP A 677 -9.21 -41.80 18.12
C ASP A 677 -9.07 -42.29 16.67
N GLY A 678 -7.85 -42.61 16.23
CA GLY A 678 -7.57 -43.06 14.86
C GLY A 678 -7.52 -41.93 13.83
N LYS A 679 -7.69 -40.67 14.23
CA LYS A 679 -7.73 -39.52 13.32
C LYS A 679 -6.36 -38.84 13.21
N PRO A 680 -6.04 -38.18 12.09
CA PRO A 680 -4.79 -37.43 11.97
C PRO A 680 -4.72 -36.28 12.97
N ARG A 681 -3.51 -36.02 13.48
CA ARG A 681 -3.15 -34.89 14.34
C ARG A 681 -1.85 -34.28 13.86
N PHE A 682 -1.79 -32.95 13.88
CA PHE A 682 -0.64 -32.17 13.44
C PHE A 682 -0.03 -31.45 14.62
N ARG A 683 1.31 -31.41 14.67
CA ARG A 683 2.04 -30.91 15.83
C ARG A 683 3.13 -29.92 15.45
N GLU A 684 3.22 -28.84 16.22
CA GLU A 684 4.38 -27.95 16.28
C GLU A 684 4.71 -27.67 17.75
N GLY A 685 5.94 -27.96 18.16
CA GLY A 685 6.36 -27.81 19.56
C GLY A 685 5.45 -28.57 20.54
N HIS A 686 4.73 -27.83 21.38
CA HIS A 686 3.79 -28.37 22.36
C HIS A 686 2.33 -28.30 21.91
N VAL A 687 2.05 -27.67 20.77
CA VAL A 687 0.71 -27.49 20.22
C VAL A 687 0.34 -28.64 19.31
N GLU A 688 -0.88 -29.14 19.44
CA GLU A 688 -1.45 -30.18 18.58
C GLU A 688 -2.87 -29.81 18.12
N ALA A 689 -3.17 -30.08 16.84
CA ALA A 689 -4.44 -29.77 16.22
C ALA A 689 -4.93 -30.85 15.24
N GLU A 690 -6.21 -30.79 14.86
CA GLU A 690 -6.84 -31.69 13.87
C GLU A 690 -6.63 -31.25 12.42
N ALA A 691 -6.25 -29.99 12.20
CA ALA A 691 -5.88 -29.42 10.91
C ALA A 691 -4.66 -28.50 11.03
N TYR A 692 -3.95 -28.33 9.91
CA TYR A 692 -2.72 -27.57 9.79
C TYR A 692 -2.79 -26.59 8.62
N VAL A 693 -2.43 -25.33 8.88
CA VAL A 693 -2.32 -24.27 7.88
C VAL A 693 -0.89 -23.75 7.88
N ALA A 694 -0.24 -23.72 6.72
CA ALA A 694 1.10 -23.17 6.56
C ALA A 694 1.04 -21.74 6.01
N SER A 695 1.44 -20.77 6.84
CA SER A 695 1.43 -19.33 6.55
C SER A 695 2.80 -18.72 6.85
N LEU A 696 3.83 -19.25 6.18
CA LEU A 696 5.25 -19.13 6.54
C LEU A 696 6.02 -18.06 5.77
N GLY A 697 5.33 -17.32 4.91
CA GLY A 697 5.91 -16.38 3.95
C GLY A 697 5.92 -16.96 2.55
N ARG A 698 6.14 -16.08 1.57
CA ARG A 698 5.96 -16.43 0.16
C ARG A 698 7.22 -16.99 -0.47
N THR A 699 7.02 -17.91 -1.41
CA THR A 699 8.03 -18.23 -2.42
C THR A 699 8.25 -17.00 -3.32
N ALA A 700 9.39 -16.94 -4.02
CA ALA A 700 9.61 -15.92 -5.04
C ALA A 700 9.95 -16.59 -6.39
N PRO A 701 9.01 -17.32 -7.00
CA PRO A 701 9.17 -17.85 -8.34
C PRO A 701 8.90 -16.75 -9.37
N VAL A 702 9.34 -17.00 -10.61
CA VAL A 702 8.84 -16.26 -11.77
C VAL A 702 7.30 -16.35 -11.81
N PRO A 703 6.56 -15.23 -12.02
CA PRO A 703 5.11 -15.24 -12.10
C PRO A 703 4.58 -16.31 -13.06
N GLU A 704 3.47 -16.95 -12.73
CA GLU A 704 2.95 -18.08 -13.53
C GLU A 704 2.71 -17.69 -14.99
N ALA A 705 2.24 -16.46 -15.24
CA ALA A 705 2.05 -15.91 -16.57
C ALA A 705 3.34 -15.90 -17.43
N LEU A 706 4.52 -15.92 -16.80
CA LEU A 706 5.83 -15.82 -17.43
C LEU A 706 6.63 -17.13 -17.40
N ARG A 707 6.10 -18.19 -16.77
CA ARG A 707 6.83 -19.45 -16.57
C ARG A 707 7.26 -20.08 -17.89
N ASP A 708 6.32 -20.21 -18.83
CA ASP A 708 6.57 -20.82 -20.14
C ASP A 708 7.61 -20.01 -20.94
N MET A 709 7.58 -18.67 -20.85
CA MET A 709 8.62 -17.83 -21.47
C MET A 709 10.01 -18.09 -20.88
N GLY A 710 10.12 -18.19 -19.55
CA GLY A 710 11.39 -18.45 -18.86
C GLY A 710 11.95 -19.82 -19.20
N GLU A 711 11.12 -20.86 -19.18
CA GLU A 711 11.51 -22.23 -19.51
C GLU A 711 11.97 -22.35 -20.98
N GLN A 712 11.20 -21.81 -21.93
CA GLN A 712 11.55 -21.87 -23.35
C GLN A 712 12.83 -21.08 -23.66
N THR A 713 13.00 -19.90 -23.06
CA THR A 713 14.20 -19.08 -23.24
C THR A 713 15.45 -19.85 -22.80
N ARG A 714 15.41 -20.50 -21.63
CA ARG A 714 16.53 -21.30 -21.11
C ARG A 714 16.76 -22.57 -21.91
N ALA A 715 15.70 -23.27 -22.32
CA ALA A 715 15.82 -24.47 -23.14
C ALA A 715 16.49 -24.18 -24.49
N ALA A 716 16.32 -22.97 -25.03
CA ALA A 716 16.98 -22.50 -26.23
C ALA A 716 18.38 -21.90 -25.98
N GLY A 717 18.96 -22.06 -24.78
CA GLY A 717 20.28 -21.52 -24.42
C GLY A 717 20.33 -20.00 -24.23
N GLY A 718 19.16 -19.37 -24.08
CA GLY A 718 19.01 -17.94 -23.86
C GLY A 718 19.23 -17.49 -22.41
N GLN A 719 19.06 -16.20 -22.17
CA GLN A 719 19.19 -15.56 -20.86
C GLN A 719 17.91 -14.85 -20.43
N VAL A 720 17.63 -14.87 -19.13
CA VAL A 720 16.58 -14.08 -18.50
C VAL A 720 17.25 -13.07 -17.58
N ARG A 721 16.98 -11.78 -17.79
CA ARG A 721 17.51 -10.68 -16.98
C ARG A 721 16.37 -9.91 -16.32
N GLY A 722 16.64 -9.33 -15.16
CA GLY A 722 15.68 -8.53 -14.41
C GLY A 722 16.26 -7.18 -14.03
N ASP A 723 15.42 -6.13 -14.11
CA ASP A 723 15.74 -4.78 -13.66
C ASP A 723 14.61 -4.26 -12.77
N LEU A 724 14.94 -3.59 -11.68
CA LEU A 724 13.95 -2.83 -10.90
C LEU A 724 13.54 -1.59 -11.69
N MET A 725 12.27 -1.20 -11.60
CA MET A 725 11.71 -0.04 -12.29
C MET A 725 11.38 1.06 -11.28
N PHE A 726 11.79 2.28 -11.60
CA PHE A 726 11.54 3.48 -10.80
C PHE A 726 11.04 4.62 -11.71
N ASP A 727 10.28 5.57 -11.17
CA ASP A 727 10.03 6.84 -11.88
C ASP A 727 11.20 7.82 -11.71
N HIS A 728 11.13 8.99 -12.35
CA HIS A 728 12.15 10.04 -12.21
C HIS A 728 12.29 10.57 -10.78
N ASP A 729 11.28 10.36 -9.93
CA ASP A 729 11.29 10.69 -8.51
C ASP A 729 11.82 9.55 -7.63
N ARG A 730 12.31 8.48 -8.25
CA ARG A 730 12.82 7.27 -7.60
C ARG A 730 11.76 6.49 -6.82
N GLN A 731 10.48 6.66 -7.12
CA GLN A 731 9.43 5.81 -6.57
C GLN A 731 9.44 4.46 -7.27
N TYR A 732 9.32 3.38 -6.50
CA TYR A 732 9.30 2.04 -7.05
C TYR A 732 8.02 1.78 -7.86
N LEU A 733 8.19 1.24 -9.08
CA LEU A 733 7.12 0.94 -10.03
C LEU A 733 6.91 -0.57 -10.23
N GLY A 734 7.90 -1.38 -9.88
CA GLY A 734 7.89 -2.83 -10.06
C GLY A 734 9.21 -3.33 -10.62
N TYR A 735 9.20 -4.42 -11.39
CA TYR A 735 10.40 -4.90 -12.09
C TYR A 735 10.10 -5.28 -13.55
N GLY A 736 11.08 -5.11 -14.42
CA GLY A 736 11.05 -5.58 -15.79
C GLY A 736 11.79 -6.92 -15.92
N MET A 737 11.26 -7.84 -16.71
CA MET A 737 11.95 -9.05 -17.12
C MET A 737 12.23 -9.01 -18.61
N THR A 738 13.46 -9.34 -18.98
CA THR A 738 13.93 -9.41 -20.35
C THR A 738 14.33 -10.85 -20.67
N PHE A 739 13.72 -11.41 -21.71
CA PHE A 739 13.95 -12.77 -22.21
C PHE A 739 14.70 -12.68 -23.54
N GLU A 740 15.94 -13.16 -23.57
CA GLU A 740 16.84 -13.09 -24.73
C GLU A 740 17.15 -14.50 -25.24
N SER A 741 16.76 -14.82 -26.48
CA SER A 741 17.10 -16.10 -27.12
C SER A 741 17.08 -15.97 -28.64
N GLY A 742 18.02 -16.62 -29.34
CA GLY A 742 18.05 -16.68 -30.81
C GLY A 742 18.13 -15.31 -31.49
N GLY A 743 18.74 -14.31 -30.85
CA GLY A 743 18.81 -12.92 -31.36
C GLY A 743 17.53 -12.11 -31.17
N GLN A 744 16.51 -12.66 -30.53
CA GLN A 744 15.27 -11.97 -30.18
C GLN A 744 15.28 -11.56 -28.71
N GLN A 745 14.71 -10.39 -28.43
CA GLN A 745 14.53 -9.86 -27.08
C GLN A 745 13.05 -9.59 -26.86
N ARG A 746 12.50 -10.12 -25.76
CA ARG A 746 11.13 -9.85 -25.33
C ARG A 746 11.14 -9.29 -23.91
N ARG A 747 10.31 -8.29 -23.66
CA ARG A 747 10.21 -7.63 -22.36
C ARG A 747 8.82 -7.80 -21.78
N VAL A 748 8.74 -7.99 -20.47
CA VAL A 748 7.49 -7.96 -19.70
C VAL A 748 7.70 -7.13 -18.44
N GLU A 749 6.67 -6.41 -18.00
CA GLU A 749 6.70 -5.58 -16.81
C GLU A 749 5.81 -6.17 -15.71
N VAL A 750 6.35 -6.35 -14.51
CA VAL A 750 5.65 -6.88 -13.35
C VAL A 750 5.46 -5.76 -12.33
N THR A 751 4.23 -5.54 -11.89
CA THR A 751 3.86 -4.48 -10.95
C THR A 751 2.90 -4.99 -9.86
N GLY A 752 2.48 -4.07 -8.99
CA GLY A 752 1.60 -4.35 -7.87
C GLY A 752 2.19 -5.33 -6.87
N ALA A 753 1.34 -6.08 -6.16
CA ALA A 753 1.79 -6.96 -5.10
C ALA A 753 2.77 -8.06 -5.56
N ALA A 754 2.64 -8.53 -6.80
CA ALA A 754 3.55 -9.49 -7.42
C ALA A 754 5.00 -8.99 -7.48
N SER A 755 5.18 -7.67 -7.59
CA SER A 755 6.49 -7.06 -7.75
C SER A 755 7.32 -7.02 -6.45
N GLN A 756 6.70 -7.23 -5.29
CA GLN A 756 7.41 -7.18 -3.99
C GLN A 756 8.23 -8.45 -3.68
N ALA A 757 8.05 -9.51 -4.48
CA ALA A 757 8.81 -10.76 -4.38
C ALA A 757 9.57 -11.01 -5.68
N LEU A 758 10.89 -10.79 -5.65
CA LEU A 758 11.75 -10.90 -6.83
C LEU A 758 12.16 -12.36 -7.10
N PRO A 759 12.01 -12.85 -8.35
CA PRO A 759 12.44 -14.19 -8.72
C PRO A 759 13.92 -14.44 -8.44
N ARG A 760 14.25 -15.43 -7.60
CA ARG A 760 15.63 -15.70 -7.12
C ARG A 760 16.58 -16.20 -8.20
N ASP A 761 16.04 -16.77 -9.27
CA ASP A 761 16.76 -17.21 -10.47
C ASP A 761 17.07 -16.06 -11.43
N VAL A 762 16.58 -14.85 -11.15
CA VAL A 762 16.75 -13.64 -11.97
C VAL A 762 17.42 -12.51 -11.19
N PHE A 763 17.07 -12.34 -9.92
CA PHE A 763 17.56 -11.26 -9.06
C PHE A 763 18.45 -11.77 -7.91
N PRO A 764 19.55 -11.07 -7.59
CA PRO A 764 20.36 -11.38 -6.41
C PRO A 764 19.57 -11.25 -5.10
N ARG A 765 19.94 -12.03 -4.08
CA ARG A 765 19.31 -11.98 -2.75
C ARG A 765 19.44 -10.61 -2.07
N ASP A 766 20.58 -9.97 -2.24
CA ASP A 766 20.84 -8.65 -1.66
C ASP A 766 19.90 -7.59 -2.26
N THR A 767 19.50 -7.75 -3.53
CA THR A 767 18.50 -6.89 -4.17
C THR A 767 17.12 -7.07 -3.54
N GLN A 768 16.70 -8.29 -3.24
CA GLN A 768 15.45 -8.54 -2.50
C GLN A 768 15.49 -7.95 -1.09
N ALA A 769 16.62 -8.09 -0.38
CA ALA A 769 16.78 -7.53 0.96
C ALA A 769 16.73 -5.99 0.95
N ALA A 770 17.40 -5.36 -0.02
CA ALA A 770 17.35 -3.91 -0.23
C ALA A 770 15.94 -3.43 -0.59
N LEU A 771 15.24 -4.17 -1.45
CA LEU A 771 13.85 -3.87 -1.81
C LEU A 771 12.93 -3.95 -0.58
N GLY A 772 13.08 -4.97 0.25
CA GLY A 772 12.32 -5.12 1.49
C GLY A 772 12.58 -3.98 2.48
N ALA A 773 13.84 -3.55 2.63
CA ALA A 773 14.20 -2.41 3.49
C ALA A 773 13.61 -1.09 2.97
N MET A 774 13.67 -0.86 1.66
CA MET A 774 13.02 0.28 1.02
C MET A 774 11.50 0.25 1.23
N ALA A 775 10.86 -0.90 1.01
CA ALA A 775 9.42 -1.07 1.14
C ALA A 775 8.95 -0.79 2.58
N ALA A 776 9.69 -1.26 3.60
CA ALA A 776 9.42 -0.97 5.01
C ALA A 776 9.62 0.51 5.38
N ARG A 777 10.49 1.23 4.67
CA ARG A 777 10.68 2.69 4.84
C ARG A 777 9.60 3.48 4.10
N GLN A 778 9.18 3.01 2.93
CA GLN A 778 8.13 3.62 2.11
C GLN A 778 6.75 3.48 2.77
N VAL A 779 6.47 2.31 3.35
CA VAL A 779 5.23 1.99 4.07
C VAL A 779 5.59 1.53 5.49
N PRO A 780 5.79 2.48 6.43
CA PRO A 780 6.19 2.16 7.80
C PRO A 780 5.12 1.33 8.51
N SER A 781 5.53 0.40 9.38
CA SER A 781 4.62 -0.49 10.11
C SER A 781 3.59 0.26 10.97
N GLN A 782 3.94 1.45 11.45
CA GLN A 782 3.07 2.33 12.24
C GLN A 782 1.80 2.73 11.48
N SER A 783 1.87 2.82 10.14
CA SER A 783 0.72 3.14 9.29
C SER A 783 -0.40 2.10 9.36
N GLY A 784 -0.14 0.90 9.90
CA GLY A 784 -1.06 -0.23 9.83
C GLY A 784 -1.11 -0.88 8.44
N ASN A 785 -0.44 -0.30 7.44
CA ASN A 785 -0.21 -0.92 6.14
C ASN A 785 1.06 -1.78 6.15
N ALA A 786 1.15 -2.66 5.16
CA ALA A 786 2.35 -3.39 4.82
C ALA A 786 2.61 -3.26 3.32
N ALA A 787 3.85 -3.48 2.90
CA ALA A 787 4.17 -3.70 1.49
C ALA A 787 4.38 -5.23 1.28
N PRO A 788 3.66 -5.88 0.35
CA PRO A 788 2.56 -5.36 -0.46
C PRO A 788 1.23 -5.32 0.31
N GLY A 789 0.57 -4.17 0.26
CA GLY A 789 -0.77 -3.96 0.79
C GLY A 789 -1.62 -3.25 -0.26
N PHE A 790 -2.94 -3.28 -0.07
CA PHE A 790 -3.91 -2.80 -1.06
C PHE A 790 -3.64 -1.35 -1.52
N ALA A 791 -3.55 -0.39 -0.59
CA ALA A 791 -3.29 1.01 -0.93
C ALA A 791 -1.89 1.26 -1.55
N PRO A 792 -0.77 0.72 -1.00
CA PRO A 792 0.53 0.82 -1.65
C PRO A 792 0.58 0.24 -3.08
N THR A 793 -0.10 -0.89 -3.32
CA THR A 793 -0.19 -1.51 -4.65
C THR A 793 -0.93 -0.62 -5.66
N ALA A 794 -1.99 0.06 -5.22
CA ALA A 794 -2.71 1.03 -6.05
C ALA A 794 -1.81 2.22 -6.41
N GLN A 795 -1.17 2.84 -5.42
CA GLN A 795 -0.23 3.95 -5.64
C GLN A 795 0.89 3.59 -6.62
N GLN A 796 1.49 2.41 -6.46
CA GLN A 796 2.53 1.91 -7.36
C GLN A 796 2.04 1.80 -8.81
N SER A 797 0.80 1.33 -9.01
CA SER A 797 0.24 1.09 -10.35
C SER A 797 -0.13 2.41 -11.05
N VAL A 798 -0.66 3.40 -10.31
CA VAL A 798 -0.86 4.76 -10.83
C VAL A 798 0.47 5.37 -11.29
N ARG A 799 1.51 5.29 -10.44
CA ARG A 799 2.83 5.84 -10.79
C ARG A 799 3.43 5.17 -12.02
N LEU A 800 3.26 3.86 -12.20
CA LEU A 800 3.75 3.17 -13.40
C LEU A 800 3.04 3.71 -14.65
N THR A 801 1.74 3.94 -14.58
CA THR A 801 0.95 4.50 -15.69
C THR A 801 1.45 5.89 -16.05
N GLN A 802 1.55 6.78 -15.05
CA GLN A 802 2.04 8.14 -15.23
C GLN A 802 3.48 8.16 -15.79
N ALA A 803 4.36 7.31 -15.27
CA ALA A 803 5.74 7.22 -15.74
C ALA A 803 5.84 6.69 -17.18
N ARG A 804 4.93 5.79 -17.60
CA ARG A 804 4.85 5.34 -19.00
C ARG A 804 4.38 6.46 -19.92
N GLU A 805 3.32 7.17 -19.55
CA GLU A 805 2.78 8.30 -20.32
C GLU A 805 3.83 9.41 -20.50
N GLN A 806 4.66 9.64 -19.48
CA GLN A 806 5.72 10.66 -19.49
C GLN A 806 7.04 10.16 -20.07
N GLY A 807 7.20 8.85 -20.31
CA GLY A 807 8.45 8.25 -20.75
C GLY A 807 9.57 8.30 -19.71
N THR A 808 9.23 8.34 -18.42
CA THR A 808 10.16 8.53 -17.28
C THR A 808 10.44 7.24 -16.49
N VAL A 809 10.10 6.06 -17.03
CA VAL A 809 10.45 4.76 -16.40
C VAL A 809 11.96 4.52 -16.49
N GLU A 810 12.62 4.60 -15.34
CA GLU A 810 14.03 4.28 -15.16
C GLU A 810 14.22 2.81 -14.75
N ARG A 811 15.31 2.20 -15.19
CA ARG A 811 15.64 0.79 -14.91
C ARG A 811 16.97 0.70 -14.18
N HIS A 812 16.95 0.00 -13.05
CA HIS A 812 18.07 -0.06 -12.13
C HIS A 812 18.32 -1.52 -11.70
N ALA A 813 19.59 -1.92 -11.60
CA ALA A 813 19.95 -3.24 -11.10
C ALA A 813 19.74 -3.39 -9.57
N ALA A 814 19.68 -2.26 -8.87
CA ALA A 814 19.58 -2.20 -7.42
C ALA A 814 18.68 -1.03 -6.98
N VAL A 815 18.31 -1.03 -5.69
CA VAL A 815 17.55 0.07 -5.08
C VAL A 815 18.39 1.35 -5.05
N PRO A 816 17.86 2.51 -5.45
CA PRO A 816 18.57 3.79 -5.38
C PRO A 816 19.07 4.12 -3.97
N GLU A 817 20.29 4.67 -3.87
CA GLU A 817 20.92 5.01 -2.59
C GLU A 817 20.08 5.97 -1.73
N SER A 818 19.28 6.84 -2.35
CA SER A 818 18.39 7.76 -1.61
C SER A 818 17.31 7.04 -0.80
N TRP A 819 17.03 5.76 -1.03
CA TRP A 819 16.14 4.99 -0.16
C TRP A 819 16.84 4.41 1.07
N GLN A 820 18.18 4.40 1.10
CA GLN A 820 18.95 3.94 2.25
C GLN A 820 18.94 5.00 3.36
N ARG A 821 18.80 4.58 4.63
CA ARG A 821 18.97 5.52 5.75
C ARG A 821 20.43 5.94 5.84
N PRO A 822 20.72 7.24 6.06
CA PRO A 822 22.08 7.67 6.37
C PRO A 822 22.62 6.89 7.57
N ALA A 823 23.87 6.45 7.51
CA ALA A 823 24.51 5.82 8.66
C ALA A 823 24.49 6.81 9.84
N VAL A 824 23.95 6.39 10.98
CA VAL A 824 24.05 7.16 12.22
C VAL A 824 25.53 7.18 12.59
N THR A 825 26.23 8.28 12.29
CA THR A 825 27.55 8.51 12.87
C THR A 825 27.36 8.66 14.37
N ALA A 826 27.64 7.57 15.10
CA ALA A 826 27.73 7.58 16.55
C ALA A 826 28.85 8.55 16.95
N GLY A 827 28.51 9.81 17.19
CA GLY A 827 29.53 10.83 17.49
C GLY A 827 29.11 12.27 17.27
N THR A 828 27.93 12.70 17.71
CA THR A 828 27.72 14.09 18.14
C THR A 828 26.51 14.17 19.04
N THR A 829 26.71 13.87 20.32
CA THR A 829 25.80 14.34 21.37
C THR A 829 25.71 15.87 21.24
N PRO A 830 24.53 16.49 21.14
CA PRO A 830 24.43 17.94 21.25
C PRO A 830 24.92 18.30 22.66
N ALA A 831 26.03 19.05 22.71
CA ALA A 831 26.60 19.51 23.96
C ALA A 831 25.53 20.32 24.71
N SER A 832 25.09 19.79 25.85
CA SER A 832 24.43 20.54 26.90
C SER A 832 25.21 21.83 27.15
N GLY A 833 24.54 22.96 26.92
CA GLY A 833 25.17 24.29 26.94
C GLY A 833 25.88 24.60 28.26
N PRO A 834 27.03 25.30 28.23
CA PRO A 834 27.62 25.81 29.45
C PRO A 834 26.97 27.15 29.83
N SER A 835 26.65 27.26 31.11
CA SER A 835 26.16 28.48 31.77
C SER A 835 27.14 29.65 31.63
N ALA A 836 26.60 30.86 31.61
CA ALA A 836 27.28 32.14 31.48
C ALA A 836 28.47 32.40 32.44
N GLY A 837 29.45 33.15 31.94
CA GLY A 837 30.49 33.85 32.70
C GLY A 837 31.49 34.56 31.76
N PRO A 838 31.80 35.86 31.93
CA PRO A 838 32.30 36.73 30.84
C PRO A 838 33.83 36.78 30.77
N SER A 839 34.39 36.91 29.56
CA SER A 839 35.73 37.46 29.33
C SER A 839 35.90 37.91 27.87
N SER A 840 36.23 39.19 27.69
CA SER A 840 36.81 39.85 26.51
C SER A 840 37.98 39.05 25.91
N THR A 841 38.31 39.08 24.62
CA THR A 841 38.89 40.23 23.88
C THR A 841 38.99 39.96 22.36
N THR A 842 38.68 41.00 21.57
CA THR A 842 39.32 41.47 20.31
C THR A 842 39.19 40.70 18.98
N ALA A 843 38.98 41.51 17.93
CA ALA A 843 38.57 41.23 16.56
C ALA A 843 39.72 40.89 15.57
N ALA A 844 39.40 39.99 14.61
CA ALA A 844 39.51 40.03 13.13
C ALA A 844 40.76 40.62 12.40
N PRO A 845 40.90 40.54 11.04
CA PRO A 845 40.16 39.78 10.02
C PRO A 845 41.01 39.15 8.86
N ALA A 846 40.30 38.44 7.97
CA ALA A 846 40.43 38.37 6.50
C ALA A 846 41.63 37.71 5.79
N GLY A 847 41.31 36.81 4.84
CA GLY A 847 42.20 36.38 3.76
C GLY A 847 41.60 35.25 2.89
N THR A 848 40.76 35.60 1.92
CA THR A 848 40.65 34.88 0.62
C THR A 848 41.82 35.34 -0.28
N PRO A 849 42.28 34.64 -1.36
CA PRO A 849 41.42 33.95 -2.34
C PRO A 849 41.99 32.70 -3.06
N SER A 850 41.13 32.12 -3.90
CA SER A 850 41.40 31.72 -5.29
C SER A 850 41.57 30.24 -5.65
N ALA A 851 40.81 29.89 -6.70
CA ALA A 851 40.68 28.62 -7.40
C ALA A 851 41.88 28.28 -8.30
N ALA A 852 42.06 26.99 -8.61
CA ALA A 852 42.46 26.51 -9.94
C ALA A 852 42.24 24.99 -10.08
N LEU A 853 41.68 24.63 -11.24
CA LEU A 853 41.46 23.29 -11.79
C LEU A 853 42.74 22.47 -11.94
N THR A 854 42.65 21.14 -11.90
CA THR A 854 43.14 20.21 -12.95
C THR A 854 42.87 18.73 -12.59
N ASN A 855 42.15 18.04 -13.47
CA ASN A 855 42.26 16.58 -13.66
C ASN A 855 43.36 16.32 -14.71
N PRO A 856 44.08 15.18 -14.68
CA PRO A 856 43.69 14.08 -15.58
C PRO A 856 43.98 12.63 -15.09
N VAL A 857 43.04 11.74 -15.43
CA VAL A 857 43.16 10.43 -16.14
C VAL A 857 44.20 9.35 -15.73
N ALA A 858 43.63 8.16 -15.47
CA ALA A 858 44.07 6.77 -15.71
C ALA A 858 45.22 6.12 -14.92
N GLY A 859 44.91 4.94 -14.35
CA GLY A 859 45.88 3.90 -13.98
C GLY A 859 45.27 2.72 -13.23
N THR A 860 44.96 1.62 -13.93
CA THR A 860 44.97 0.22 -13.39
C THR A 860 46.43 -0.15 -13.05
N PRO A 861 46.79 -1.00 -12.05
CA PRO A 861 46.52 -2.47 -11.97
C PRO A 861 46.56 -3.03 -10.51
N PRO A 862 46.92 -4.31 -10.18
CA PRO A 862 46.58 -5.65 -10.68
C PRO A 862 45.98 -6.59 -9.60
N ALA A 863 45.66 -7.83 -10.00
CA ALA A 863 45.17 -8.95 -9.18
C ALA A 863 46.27 -9.91 -8.65
N THR A 864 45.87 -10.77 -7.68
CA THR A 864 46.44 -12.04 -7.13
C THR A 864 47.20 -11.97 -5.77
N PRO A 865 47.30 -13.07 -4.97
CA PRO A 865 46.31 -14.13 -4.62
C PRO A 865 46.25 -14.52 -3.11
N SER A 866 45.12 -15.12 -2.69
CA SER A 866 44.87 -16.13 -1.61
C SER A 866 45.73 -16.23 -0.32
N SER A 867 45.09 -16.15 0.86
CA SER A 867 44.79 -17.26 1.83
C SER A 867 44.48 -16.71 3.26
N PRO A 868 44.18 -17.51 4.32
CA PRO A 868 42.82 -17.67 4.89
C PRO A 868 42.72 -17.27 6.38
N SER A 869 41.55 -16.88 6.90
CA SER A 869 41.20 -17.14 8.33
C SER A 869 39.76 -16.77 8.71
N ALA A 870 39.12 -17.73 9.39
CA ALA A 870 38.22 -17.58 10.53
C ALA A 870 36.98 -16.66 10.44
N GLY A 871 35.86 -17.30 10.11
CA GLY A 871 34.69 -17.44 11.01
C GLY A 871 34.24 -16.21 11.80
N THR A 872 33.22 -15.53 11.29
CA THR A 872 32.29 -14.73 12.11
C THR A 872 30.89 -14.94 11.52
N PRO A 873 29.89 -15.40 12.30
CA PRO A 873 28.55 -15.62 11.76
C PRO A 873 27.88 -14.26 11.51
N SER A 874 27.70 -13.93 10.23
CA SER A 874 26.90 -12.80 9.77
C SER A 874 25.43 -13.01 10.14
N ALA A 875 24.85 -11.96 10.72
CA ALA A 875 23.52 -11.91 11.27
C ALA A 875 22.43 -11.97 10.18
N ASN A 876 21.36 -12.72 10.47
CA ASN A 876 20.11 -12.67 9.73
C ASN A 876 19.51 -11.24 9.81
N PRO A 877 18.92 -10.69 8.74
CA PRO A 877 18.10 -9.50 8.84
C PRO A 877 16.68 -9.91 9.25
N VAL A 878 16.52 -10.35 10.50
CA VAL A 878 15.27 -10.30 11.27
C VAL A 878 15.70 -10.08 12.72
N ALA A 879 15.88 -8.83 13.11
CA ALA A 879 16.20 -8.45 14.49
C ALA A 879 15.39 -7.23 14.90
N GLY A 880 14.29 -7.52 15.57
CA GLY A 880 13.50 -6.62 16.40
C GLY A 880 12.77 -7.49 17.41
N ALA A 881 13.52 -8.17 18.29
CA ALA A 881 12.98 -9.03 19.33
C ALA A 881 13.35 -8.45 20.69
N ALA A 882 12.37 -7.83 21.36
CA ALA A 882 12.49 -7.40 22.74
C ALA A 882 12.18 -8.56 23.69
N ARG A 883 13.09 -8.74 24.65
CA ARG A 883 12.99 -9.61 25.82
C ARG A 883 12.31 -8.82 26.93
N ARG A 884 11.00 -9.01 27.17
CA ARG A 884 10.34 -8.43 28.36
C ARG A 884 10.52 -9.35 29.56
N GLN A 885 11.52 -9.06 30.39
CA GLN A 885 11.56 -9.52 31.78
C GLN A 885 10.61 -8.64 32.60
N SER A 886 9.47 -9.20 32.99
CA SER A 886 8.62 -8.65 34.05
C SER A 886 9.37 -8.73 35.38
N GLY A 887 9.67 -7.57 35.97
CA GLY A 887 10.42 -7.47 37.22
C GLY A 887 9.80 -6.49 38.22
N ARG A 888 9.28 -7.08 39.31
CA ARG A 888 9.01 -6.55 40.66
C ARG A 888 7.62 -5.93 40.90
N GLY A 889 6.96 -6.16 42.04
CA GLY A 889 7.47 -6.68 43.31
C GLY A 889 6.40 -7.31 44.20
N SER A 890 6.90 -8.16 45.09
CA SER A 890 6.23 -9.09 45.98
C SER A 890 5.31 -8.45 47.03
N ALA A 891 4.16 -9.09 47.26
CA ALA A 891 3.62 -9.31 48.60
C ALA A 891 2.77 -10.60 48.59
N ALA A 892 3.08 -11.53 49.48
CA ALA A 892 2.34 -12.75 49.79
C ALA A 892 2.38 -12.93 51.33
N PRO A 893 1.64 -13.85 51.97
CA PRO A 893 0.45 -14.60 51.54
C PRO A 893 -0.70 -14.57 52.60
N GLY A 894 -1.89 -15.04 52.22
CA GLY A 894 -2.97 -15.38 53.17
C GLY A 894 -3.94 -16.39 52.55
N GLY A 895 -4.08 -17.55 53.19
CA GLY A 895 -4.75 -18.75 52.68
C GLY A 895 -6.29 -18.76 52.62
N PRO A 896 -6.89 -19.95 52.42
CA PRO A 896 -8.11 -20.17 51.63
C PRO A 896 -9.41 -20.19 52.46
N VAL A 897 -10.58 -20.23 51.79
CA VAL A 897 -11.76 -21.09 52.08
C VAL A 897 -12.97 -20.65 51.18
N PRO A 898 -13.91 -21.57 50.83
CA PRO A 898 -14.74 -21.54 49.63
C PRO A 898 -16.21 -21.17 49.91
N GLY A 899 -17.00 -20.95 48.84
CA GLY A 899 -18.44 -21.13 48.94
C GLY A 899 -19.30 -20.47 47.86
N SER A 900 -20.12 -21.32 47.24
CA SER A 900 -21.54 -21.06 46.95
C SER A 900 -21.90 -20.50 45.57
N ALA A 901 -22.26 -21.42 44.67
CA ALA A 901 -23.39 -21.23 43.75
C ALA A 901 -24.72 -21.20 44.56
N PRO A 902 -25.77 -20.51 44.08
CA PRO A 902 -26.74 -21.11 43.13
C PRO A 902 -27.24 -20.10 42.07
N GLY A 903 -27.53 -20.48 40.82
CA GLY A 903 -28.75 -21.17 40.39
C GLY A 903 -29.32 -20.50 39.11
N PRO A 904 -30.18 -21.17 38.33
CA PRO A 904 -30.21 -21.07 36.86
C PRO A 904 -31.29 -20.12 36.31
N ALA A 905 -31.02 -19.50 35.15
CA ALA A 905 -32.04 -18.88 34.29
C ALA A 905 -32.13 -19.64 32.97
N SER A 906 -33.37 -19.98 32.58
CA SER A 906 -33.72 -20.78 31.41
C SER A 906 -33.48 -20.08 30.06
N PRO A 907 -33.28 -20.83 28.96
CA PRO A 907 -32.89 -20.30 27.66
C PRO A 907 -34.07 -19.73 26.86
N GLY A 908 -33.91 -18.51 26.34
CA GLY A 908 -34.76 -17.94 25.30
C GLY A 908 -34.42 -18.51 23.92
N GLN A 909 -35.44 -18.89 23.16
CA GLN A 909 -35.32 -19.40 21.78
C GLN A 909 -34.63 -18.40 20.83
N PRO A 910 -33.75 -18.84 19.92
CA PRO A 910 -33.28 -18.01 18.82
C PRO A 910 -34.30 -17.94 17.66
N PRO A 911 -34.30 -16.84 16.87
CA PRO A 911 -35.23 -16.64 15.77
C PRO A 911 -34.94 -17.57 14.58
N ARG A 912 -36.01 -18.03 13.92
CA ARG A 912 -35.97 -18.81 12.66
C ARG A 912 -35.39 -17.98 11.53
N VAL A 913 -34.21 -18.37 11.04
CA VAL A 913 -33.66 -17.89 9.76
C VAL A 913 -34.29 -18.69 8.61
N GLN A 914 -34.84 -17.98 7.62
CA GLN A 914 -35.43 -18.55 6.41
C GLN A 914 -34.35 -19.15 5.49
N ARG A 915 -34.62 -20.35 4.96
CA ARG A 915 -33.81 -21.00 3.92
C ARG A 915 -33.93 -20.26 2.58
N PRO A 916 -32.84 -20.07 1.82
CA PRO A 916 -32.93 -19.72 0.41
C PRO A 916 -33.42 -20.92 -0.43
N PRO A 917 -34.14 -20.70 -1.54
CA PRO A 917 -34.67 -21.78 -2.38
C PRO A 917 -33.58 -22.49 -3.17
N GLN A 918 -33.62 -23.83 -3.18
CA GLN A 918 -32.79 -24.66 -4.05
C GLN A 918 -33.25 -24.55 -5.51
N PRO A 919 -32.32 -24.53 -6.49
CA PRO A 919 -32.67 -24.64 -7.90
C PRO A 919 -33.00 -26.11 -8.24
N GLY A 920 -34.25 -26.35 -8.60
CA GLY A 920 -34.71 -27.64 -9.10
C GLY A 920 -34.22 -27.90 -10.51
N GLY A 921 -33.45 -28.99 -10.69
CA GLY A 921 -33.19 -29.58 -11.98
C GLY A 921 -34.41 -30.34 -12.50
N GLY A 922 -34.68 -30.22 -13.79
CA GLY A 922 -35.72 -30.98 -14.48
C GLY A 922 -35.64 -30.77 -15.98
N GLY A 923 -34.85 -31.61 -16.66
CA GLY A 923 -34.91 -31.76 -18.11
C GLY A 923 -36.11 -32.60 -18.55
N GLY A 924 -36.61 -32.33 -19.76
CA GLY A 924 -37.59 -33.18 -20.46
C GLY A 924 -38.49 -32.44 -21.44
N ALA A 925 -38.11 -32.42 -22.71
CA ALA A 925 -38.82 -31.87 -23.89
C ALA A 925 -40.02 -32.75 -24.33
N PRO A 926 -40.61 -32.63 -25.55
CA PRO A 926 -40.86 -31.49 -26.46
C PRO A 926 -42.36 -31.42 -26.93
N GLY A 927 -42.74 -30.40 -27.72
CA GLY A 927 -43.82 -30.59 -28.71
C GLY A 927 -44.61 -29.37 -29.21
N ARG A 928 -44.02 -28.65 -30.18
CA ARG A 928 -44.58 -28.16 -31.46
C ARG A 928 -44.07 -26.77 -31.84
#